data_AF-A0AAP0LZC7-F1
#
_entry.id   AF-A0AAP0LZC7-F1
#
_cell.length_a   1.000
_cell.length_b   1.000
_cell.length_c   1.000
_cell.angle_alpha   90.00
_cell.angle_beta   90.00
_cell.angle_gamma   90.00
#
_symmetry.space_group_name_H-M   'P 1'
#
loop_
_entity.id
_entity.type
_entity.pdbx_description
1 polymer ?
#
loop_
_entity_poly.entity_id
_entity_poly.type
_entity_poly.pdbx_seq_one_letter_code
_entity_poly.pdbx_strand_id
1 'polypeptide(L)'
;MAVLAMVVCCLVLGFSFLCFALLKWNEIRYRGEGLPPGTMGWPVFGETTDFLKHGPNFMKNQRARYGSLFKSHILGCPTIVSMDPELNRYILMNEGKGLVPGYPQSMLDILGKCNIGAVHGSAHKYIRGSMMSLISPAMIKKQLLPKIEKFMRSYLHNWDGKDIDIQERTNEMALFISFKQIVEIESSQLYETFKPEFDKLMVGTLSLPVNIPGTNYHRGFQGRKRVVRILRQIMEERRASSIAHNDMLDHLLRKEESNYNLSDEEIIDQVITILYSGYETVSTTLMMAIKYLHDHPRALKELRDEHMAIRQRKKPEEPIDWNEYKSMSFTRAVIFETSRLASIVNGVLRKTTKDIELNGFVVPKGWRIYVYTREINYDPFLYPEPLTFSPWRWLDKGLESHNYCFVFGGGSRLCPGKELGIVQISTFLHYFVTRYRWEEVGGDKILQFPRVEAPDGLRIRVSKTRPEVSLSFCLKFLKMATPSTKPTPLLKDELDIVIPTIRNLDFLEMWRPFFEPYHLIIVQDGDPSKTIKVPDGFDYELYNRNDINRILGPKASCISFKDSACRCFGYMVSKKKYIFTIDDDCFVAKDPSGKEINALEQHIKNLLSPSTPLFFNTLYDPYREGADFVRGYPFSLREGVHTAVSHGLWLNIPDYDAPTQLVKPRERNTRYVDAVLTVPKGTLFPMCGMNLAFDRELIGPAMYFGLMGDGQPIGRYDDMWAGWCMKVICDHMGWGVKTGLPYIWHSKASNPFVNLKKEYKGIYWQEELIPFFQSCVLPKECTTVQQCYLELAKQVKTKLSKVDPYFDKLAEAMVTWIEAWDELNSAGQNSEKKPNAAAK
;
A
#
# COMPACT_ATOMS: atom_id res chain seq x y z
N MET A 1 2.56 -20.11 -66.99
CA MET A 1 2.12 -19.17 -65.92
C MET A 1 0.73 -19.49 -65.39
N ALA A 2 -0.32 -19.51 -66.21
CA ALA A 2 -1.70 -19.79 -65.75
C ALA A 2 -1.89 -21.17 -65.08
N VAL A 3 -1.31 -22.24 -65.64
CA VAL A 3 -1.38 -23.59 -65.06
C VAL A 3 -0.66 -23.65 -63.70
N LEU A 4 0.49 -22.98 -63.57
CA LEU A 4 1.22 -22.90 -62.31
C LEU A 4 0.41 -22.15 -61.24
N ALA A 5 -0.22 -21.03 -61.60
CA ALA A 5 -1.09 -20.28 -60.70
C ALA A 5 -2.29 -21.12 -60.23
N MET A 6 -2.91 -21.90 -61.14
CA MET A 6 -4.04 -22.77 -60.80
C MET A 6 -3.62 -23.93 -59.88
N VAL A 7 -2.46 -24.55 -60.12
CA VAL A 7 -1.90 -25.59 -59.23
C VAL A 7 -1.62 -25.01 -57.84
N VAL A 8 -1.03 -23.81 -57.76
CA VAL A 8 -0.77 -23.13 -56.48
C VAL A 8 -2.09 -22.83 -55.76
N CYS A 9 -3.11 -22.30 -56.45
CA CYS A 9 -4.43 -22.07 -55.86
C CYS A 9 -5.08 -23.35 -55.33
N CYS A 10 -5.04 -24.44 -56.09
CA CYS A 10 -5.57 -25.74 -55.65
C CYS A 10 -4.83 -26.29 -54.43
N LEU A 11 -3.50 -26.16 -54.38
CA LEU A 11 -2.70 -26.58 -53.23
C LEU A 11 -3.01 -25.72 -51.99
N VAL A 12 -3.18 -24.40 -52.15
CA VAL A 12 -3.54 -23.49 -51.04
C VAL A 12 -4.94 -23.80 -50.51
N LEU A 13 -5.92 -24.03 -51.39
CA LEU A 13 -7.28 -24.39 -51.00
C LEU A 13 -7.33 -25.77 -50.33
N GLY A 14 -6.63 -26.76 -50.89
CA GLY A 14 -6.52 -28.11 -50.30
C GLY A 14 -5.87 -28.09 -48.92
N PHE A 15 -4.78 -27.32 -48.76
CA PHE A 15 -4.13 -27.10 -47.46
C PHE A 15 -5.06 -26.41 -46.47
N SER A 16 -5.76 -25.35 -46.89
CA SER A 16 -6.71 -24.62 -46.04
C SER A 16 -7.87 -25.51 -45.57
N PHE A 17 -8.42 -26.34 -46.45
CA PHE A 17 -9.45 -27.32 -46.12
C PHE A 17 -8.95 -28.36 -45.12
N LEU A 18 -7.74 -28.90 -45.34
CA LEU A 18 -7.12 -29.84 -44.41
C LEU A 18 -6.94 -29.21 -43.02
N CYS A 19 -6.43 -27.98 -42.94
CA CYS A 19 -6.30 -27.26 -41.68
C CYS A 19 -7.65 -27.06 -40.97
N PHE A 20 -8.68 -26.63 -41.71
CA PHE A 20 -10.03 -26.48 -41.18
C PHE A 20 -10.60 -27.81 -40.66
N ALA A 21 -10.45 -28.89 -41.43
CA ALA A 21 -10.91 -30.22 -41.06
C ALA A 21 -10.21 -30.73 -39.79
N LEU A 22 -8.90 -30.51 -39.65
CA LEU A 22 -8.13 -30.89 -38.46
C LEU A 22 -8.56 -30.11 -37.22
N LEU A 23 -8.78 -28.80 -37.35
CA LEU A 23 -9.28 -27.96 -36.24
C LEU A 23 -10.69 -28.39 -35.82
N LYS A 24 -11.59 -28.63 -36.78
CA LYS A 24 -12.94 -29.12 -36.50
C LYS A 24 -12.96 -30.51 -35.89
N TRP A 25 -12.12 -31.42 -36.37
CA TRP A 25 -11.97 -32.74 -35.78
C TRP A 25 -11.55 -32.67 -34.30
N ASN A 26 -10.57 -31.82 -33.98
CA ASN A 26 -10.11 -31.64 -32.60
C ASN A 26 -11.21 -31.01 -31.71
N GLU A 27 -11.96 -30.06 -32.24
CA GLU A 27 -13.12 -29.47 -31.55
C GLU A 27 -14.20 -30.51 -31.24
N ILE A 28 -14.53 -31.37 -32.21
CA ILE A 28 -15.51 -32.46 -32.05
C ILE A 28 -15.03 -33.49 -31.03
N ARG A 29 -13.75 -33.86 -31.07
CA ARG A 29 -13.14 -34.84 -30.14
C ARG A 29 -13.32 -34.46 -28.66
N TYR A 30 -13.32 -33.16 -28.37
CA TYR A 30 -13.47 -32.62 -27.01
C TYR A 30 -14.77 -31.84 -26.84
N ARG A 31 -15.80 -32.21 -27.62
CA ARG A 31 -17.16 -31.75 -27.42
C ARG A 31 -17.78 -32.55 -26.29
N GLY A 32 -18.36 -31.86 -25.33
CA GLY A 32 -19.05 -32.45 -24.18
C GLY A 32 -20.10 -31.48 -23.67
N GLU A 33 -21.23 -32.00 -23.21
CA GLU A 33 -22.27 -31.19 -22.58
C GLU A 33 -21.76 -30.63 -21.24
N GLY A 34 -22.10 -29.38 -20.95
CA GLY A 34 -21.73 -28.72 -19.69
C GLY A 34 -20.26 -28.33 -19.55
N LEU A 35 -19.41 -28.45 -20.58
CA LEU A 35 -18.03 -27.95 -20.52
C LEU A 35 -17.97 -26.41 -20.49
N PRO A 36 -16.95 -25.80 -19.85
CA PRO A 36 -16.68 -24.36 -19.99
C PRO A 36 -16.47 -23.96 -21.46
N PRO A 37 -16.80 -22.71 -21.84
CA PRO A 37 -16.53 -22.19 -23.19
C PRO A 37 -15.03 -22.16 -23.49
N GLY A 38 -14.64 -22.20 -24.77
CA GLY A 38 -13.23 -22.10 -25.18
C GLY A 38 -12.85 -22.98 -26.37
N THR A 39 -11.60 -22.86 -26.82
CA THR A 39 -11.05 -23.48 -28.04
C THR A 39 -10.02 -24.55 -27.74
N MET A 40 -9.98 -25.61 -28.53
CA MET A 40 -9.01 -26.70 -28.34
C MET A 40 -7.78 -26.60 -29.25
N GLY A 41 -7.75 -25.61 -30.15
CA GLY A 41 -6.64 -25.38 -31.08
C GLY A 41 -6.31 -26.59 -31.97
N TRP A 42 -5.04 -26.71 -32.35
CA TRP A 42 -4.56 -27.77 -33.24
C TRP A 42 -4.58 -29.15 -32.57
N PRO A 43 -4.73 -30.24 -33.35
CA PRO A 43 -4.50 -31.59 -32.84
C PRO A 43 -3.13 -31.71 -32.12
N VAL A 44 -3.09 -32.51 -31.04
CA VAL A 44 -1.88 -32.86 -30.27
C VAL A 44 -1.27 -31.72 -29.44
N PHE A 45 -1.04 -30.53 -30.01
CA PHE A 45 -0.39 -29.41 -29.30
C PHE A 45 -1.34 -28.28 -28.92
N GLY A 46 -2.57 -28.29 -29.45
CA GLY A 46 -3.62 -27.35 -29.10
C GLY A 46 -3.23 -25.90 -29.33
N GLU A 47 -3.31 -25.11 -28.26
CA GLU A 47 -2.96 -23.69 -28.22
C GLU A 47 -1.62 -23.46 -27.50
N THR A 48 -0.82 -24.52 -27.27
CA THR A 48 0.41 -24.46 -26.47
C THR A 48 1.43 -23.46 -27.03
N THR A 49 1.58 -23.38 -28.35
CA THR A 49 2.51 -22.43 -28.99
C THR A 49 2.10 -20.99 -28.73
N ASP A 50 0.82 -20.67 -28.89
CA ASP A 50 0.30 -19.32 -28.67
C ASP A 50 0.31 -18.95 -27.19
N PHE A 51 0.02 -19.91 -26.32
CA PHE A 51 0.17 -19.76 -24.88
C PHE A 51 1.61 -19.45 -24.47
N LEU A 52 2.59 -20.21 -24.96
CA LEU A 52 4.00 -19.98 -24.62
C LEU A 52 4.55 -18.68 -25.22
N LYS A 53 4.16 -18.36 -26.45
CA LYS A 53 4.66 -17.17 -27.18
C LYS A 53 4.05 -15.87 -26.67
N HIS A 54 2.74 -15.84 -26.40
CA HIS A 54 2.03 -14.61 -26.02
C HIS A 54 1.75 -14.52 -24.51
N GLY A 55 1.92 -15.61 -23.75
CA GLY A 55 1.91 -15.63 -22.30
C GLY A 55 0.68 -14.97 -21.66
N PRO A 56 0.85 -13.96 -20.80
CA PRO A 56 -0.28 -13.26 -20.18
C PRO A 56 -1.28 -12.65 -21.17
N ASN A 57 -0.83 -12.21 -22.35
CA ASN A 57 -1.73 -11.66 -23.36
C ASN A 57 -2.65 -12.73 -23.95
N PHE A 58 -2.16 -13.96 -24.14
CA PHE A 58 -3.01 -15.09 -24.51
C PHE A 58 -4.10 -15.31 -23.46
N MET A 59 -3.73 -15.35 -22.18
CA MET A 59 -4.68 -15.57 -21.08
C MET A 59 -5.74 -14.45 -21.00
N LYS A 60 -5.32 -13.18 -21.11
CA LYS A 60 -6.25 -12.03 -21.14
C LYS A 60 -7.21 -12.09 -22.33
N ASN A 61 -6.72 -12.46 -23.52
CA ASN A 61 -7.55 -12.59 -24.71
C ASN A 61 -8.58 -13.72 -24.58
N GLN A 62 -8.18 -14.87 -24.03
CA GLN A 62 -9.12 -15.98 -23.79
C GLN A 62 -10.16 -15.58 -22.73
N ARG A 63 -9.74 -14.91 -21.65
CA ARG A 63 -10.66 -14.39 -20.62
C ARG A 63 -11.68 -13.40 -21.19
N ALA A 64 -11.24 -12.48 -22.05
CA ALA A 64 -12.12 -11.51 -22.69
C ALA A 64 -13.17 -12.16 -23.60
N ARG A 65 -12.84 -13.30 -24.22
CA ARG A 65 -13.74 -14.04 -25.12
C ARG A 65 -14.68 -15.00 -24.41
N TYR A 66 -14.19 -15.69 -23.38
CA TYR A 66 -14.86 -16.85 -22.81
C TYR A 66 -15.20 -16.70 -21.32
N GLY A 67 -14.77 -15.61 -20.67
CA GLY A 67 -14.95 -15.39 -19.24
C GLY A 67 -13.79 -15.91 -18.39
N SER A 68 -13.91 -15.82 -17.06
CA SER A 68 -12.86 -16.20 -16.10
C SER A 68 -12.62 -17.71 -15.96
N LEU A 69 -13.49 -18.54 -16.55
CA LEU A 69 -13.37 -19.99 -16.57
C LEU A 69 -13.58 -20.48 -18.01
N PHE A 70 -12.54 -21.04 -18.62
CA PHE A 70 -12.59 -21.49 -20.02
C PHE A 70 -11.79 -22.76 -20.25
N LYS A 71 -12.13 -23.51 -21.30
CA LYS A 71 -11.36 -24.67 -21.74
C LYS A 71 -10.31 -24.29 -22.78
N SER A 72 -9.20 -25.00 -22.76
CA SER A 72 -8.14 -24.93 -23.75
C SER A 72 -7.43 -26.29 -23.88
N HIS A 73 -6.55 -26.41 -24.87
CA HIS A 73 -5.60 -27.52 -24.95
C HIS A 73 -4.18 -26.97 -24.89
N ILE A 74 -3.62 -26.90 -23.68
CA ILE A 74 -2.28 -26.35 -23.43
C ILE A 74 -1.40 -27.38 -22.72
N LEU A 75 -0.10 -27.33 -22.97
CA LEU A 75 0.90 -28.23 -22.37
C LEU A 75 0.56 -29.71 -22.60
N GLY A 76 0.06 -30.02 -23.80
CA GLY A 76 -0.23 -31.37 -24.27
C GLY A 76 -1.46 -32.04 -23.65
N CYS A 77 -2.33 -31.31 -22.94
CA CYS A 77 -3.57 -31.88 -22.40
C CYS A 77 -4.77 -30.93 -22.48
N PRO A 78 -6.00 -31.49 -22.52
CA PRO A 78 -7.21 -30.72 -22.29
C PRO A 78 -7.20 -30.14 -20.88
N THR A 79 -7.38 -28.83 -20.79
CA THR A 79 -7.15 -28.03 -19.60
C THR A 79 -8.27 -27.01 -19.44
N ILE A 80 -8.86 -26.94 -18.26
CA ILE A 80 -9.69 -25.81 -17.84
C ILE A 80 -8.79 -24.77 -17.21
N VAL A 81 -8.87 -23.51 -17.63
CA VAL A 81 -8.14 -22.39 -17.01
C VAL A 81 -9.12 -21.64 -16.12
N SER A 82 -8.74 -21.43 -14.87
CA SER A 82 -9.51 -20.66 -13.89
C SER A 82 -8.73 -19.41 -13.49
N MET A 83 -9.30 -18.24 -13.79
CA MET A 83 -8.82 -16.91 -13.42
C MET A 83 -9.74 -16.25 -12.37
N ASP A 84 -10.71 -17.01 -11.85
CA ASP A 84 -11.66 -16.56 -10.83
C ASP A 84 -11.08 -16.72 -9.41
N PRO A 85 -11.00 -15.66 -8.59
CA PRO A 85 -10.39 -15.74 -7.26
C PRO A 85 -11.09 -16.72 -6.31
N GLU A 86 -12.42 -16.78 -6.32
CA GLU A 86 -13.19 -17.63 -5.42
C GLU A 86 -13.10 -19.09 -5.84
N LEU A 87 -13.21 -19.36 -7.13
CA LEU A 87 -13.03 -20.71 -7.65
C LEU A 87 -11.60 -21.22 -7.45
N ASN A 88 -10.60 -20.35 -7.65
CA ASN A 88 -9.20 -20.68 -7.37
C ASN A 88 -9.02 -21.03 -5.89
N ARG A 89 -9.59 -20.23 -4.98
CA ARG A 89 -9.61 -20.54 -3.54
C ARG A 89 -10.24 -21.91 -3.28
N TYR A 90 -11.44 -22.15 -3.82
CA TYR A 90 -12.14 -23.41 -3.66
C TYR A 90 -11.30 -24.60 -4.11
N ILE A 91 -10.72 -24.56 -5.31
CA ILE A 91 -9.88 -25.62 -5.87
C ILE A 91 -8.65 -25.88 -4.99
N LEU A 92 -7.99 -24.84 -4.49
CA LEU A 92 -6.81 -24.96 -3.64
C LEU A 92 -7.14 -25.54 -2.25
N MET A 93 -8.27 -25.13 -1.66
CA MET A 93 -8.68 -25.55 -0.32
C MET A 93 -9.31 -26.96 -0.29
N ASN A 94 -9.83 -27.45 -1.43
CA ASN A 94 -10.56 -28.71 -1.52
C ASN A 94 -9.78 -29.81 -2.24
N GLU A 95 -8.45 -29.80 -2.14
CA GLU A 95 -7.64 -30.92 -2.60
C GLU A 95 -8.07 -32.22 -1.90
N GLY A 96 -8.22 -33.32 -2.65
CA GLY A 96 -8.78 -34.58 -2.15
C GLY A 96 -10.27 -34.76 -2.39
N LYS A 97 -11.03 -33.70 -2.72
CA LYS A 97 -12.44 -33.82 -3.19
C LYS A 97 -12.54 -34.10 -4.69
N GLY A 98 -11.74 -35.06 -5.17
CA GLY A 98 -11.64 -35.38 -6.60
C GLY A 98 -10.52 -34.66 -7.35
N LEU A 99 -9.69 -33.88 -6.66
CA LEU A 99 -8.58 -33.12 -7.23
C LEU A 99 -7.25 -33.63 -6.69
N VAL A 100 -6.28 -33.81 -7.59
CA VAL A 100 -4.87 -34.15 -7.29
C VAL A 100 -3.93 -33.21 -8.07
N PRO A 101 -2.62 -33.17 -7.79
CA PRO A 101 -1.66 -32.42 -8.62
C PRO A 101 -1.73 -32.82 -10.10
N GLY A 102 -1.68 -31.83 -10.98
CA GLY A 102 -1.84 -32.01 -12.43
C GLY A 102 -0.61 -31.64 -13.26
N TYR A 103 0.59 -31.65 -12.66
CA TYR A 103 1.82 -31.22 -13.33
C TYR A 103 2.13 -32.03 -14.61
N PRO A 104 2.90 -31.46 -15.55
CA PRO A 104 3.32 -32.15 -16.77
C PRO A 104 4.05 -33.45 -16.47
N GLN A 105 3.85 -34.47 -17.31
CA GLN A 105 4.48 -35.78 -17.15
C GLN A 105 6.01 -35.66 -17.10
N SER A 106 6.58 -34.74 -17.89
CA SER A 106 8.01 -34.49 -17.92
C SER A 106 8.57 -34.03 -16.57
N MET A 107 7.86 -33.17 -15.85
CA MET A 107 8.23 -32.76 -14.49
C MET A 107 8.18 -33.93 -13.51
N LEU A 108 7.14 -34.77 -13.58
CA LEU A 108 6.99 -35.94 -12.70
C LEU A 108 8.11 -36.97 -12.91
N ASP A 109 8.46 -37.27 -14.17
CA ASP A 109 9.50 -38.24 -14.49
C ASP A 109 10.90 -37.74 -14.14
N ILE A 110 11.14 -36.42 -14.21
CA ILE A 110 12.45 -35.79 -13.97
C ILE A 110 12.69 -35.46 -12.50
N LEU A 111 11.68 -34.98 -11.76
CA LEU A 111 11.79 -34.72 -10.32
C LEU A 111 11.62 -36.01 -9.50
N GLY A 112 10.94 -37.01 -10.05
CA GLY A 112 10.77 -38.33 -9.46
C GLY A 112 9.34 -38.57 -8.98
N LYS A 113 8.91 -39.84 -8.95
CA LYS A 113 7.49 -40.16 -8.72
C LYS A 113 7.08 -40.07 -7.24
N CYS A 114 8.05 -40.03 -6.35
CA CYS A 114 7.83 -39.96 -4.90
C CYS A 114 7.97 -38.54 -4.35
N ASN A 115 8.22 -37.54 -5.20
CA ASN A 115 8.37 -36.16 -4.72
C ASN A 115 7.07 -35.55 -4.19
N ILE A 116 7.18 -34.57 -3.30
CA ILE A 116 6.03 -33.90 -2.66
C ILE A 116 5.00 -33.32 -3.65
N GLY A 117 5.43 -32.88 -4.82
CA GLY A 117 4.56 -32.38 -5.90
C GLY A 117 3.85 -33.47 -6.71
N ALA A 118 4.33 -34.72 -6.66
CA ALA A 118 3.74 -35.87 -7.36
C ALA A 118 2.74 -36.64 -6.50
N VAL A 119 3.08 -36.88 -5.22
CA VAL A 119 2.23 -37.66 -4.30
C VAL A 119 1.00 -36.89 -3.84
N HIS A 120 -0.05 -37.60 -3.40
CA HIS A 120 -1.28 -37.01 -2.86
C HIS A 120 -1.84 -37.86 -1.70
N GLY A 121 -2.89 -37.37 -1.02
CA GLY A 121 -3.53 -38.10 0.08
C GLY A 121 -2.60 -38.32 1.28
N SER A 122 -2.63 -39.52 1.86
CA SER A 122 -1.82 -39.91 3.03
C SER A 122 -0.32 -39.83 2.74
N ALA A 123 0.14 -40.28 1.56
CA ALA A 123 1.54 -40.21 1.15
C ALA A 123 2.06 -38.76 1.13
N HIS A 124 1.26 -37.83 0.58
CA HIS A 124 1.59 -36.40 0.62
C HIS A 124 1.64 -35.86 2.05
N LYS A 125 0.67 -36.20 2.90
CA LYS A 125 0.66 -35.76 4.30
C LYS A 125 1.92 -36.22 5.05
N TYR A 126 2.35 -37.46 4.80
CA TYR A 126 3.54 -38.05 5.39
C TYR A 126 4.83 -37.36 4.90
N ILE A 127 5.02 -37.26 3.58
CA ILE A 127 6.17 -36.55 2.98
C ILE A 127 6.20 -35.09 3.43
N ARG A 128 5.07 -34.38 3.40
CA ARG A 128 4.99 -32.99 3.85
C ARG A 128 5.42 -32.85 5.32
N GLY A 129 4.96 -33.75 6.19
CA GLY A 129 5.37 -33.77 7.60
C GLY A 129 6.88 -33.90 7.77
N SER A 130 7.49 -34.83 7.03
CA SER A 130 8.95 -35.01 6.99
C SER A 130 9.66 -33.75 6.50
N MET A 131 9.19 -33.10 5.44
CA MET A 131 9.81 -31.86 4.96
C MET A 131 9.67 -30.72 5.97
N MET A 132 8.54 -30.61 6.67
CA MET A 132 8.31 -29.57 7.67
C MET A 132 9.16 -29.73 8.92
N SER A 133 9.58 -30.95 9.28
CA SER A 133 10.49 -31.14 10.41
C SER A 133 11.87 -30.54 10.14
N LEU A 134 12.35 -30.61 8.89
CA LEU A 134 13.65 -30.06 8.45
C LEU A 134 13.73 -28.53 8.52
N ILE A 135 12.59 -27.85 8.39
CA ILE A 135 12.51 -26.39 8.28
C ILE A 135 11.52 -25.77 9.28
N SER A 136 11.34 -26.42 10.43
CA SER A 136 10.55 -25.87 11.52
C SER A 136 11.15 -24.54 12.03
N PRO A 137 10.36 -23.65 12.66
CA PRO A 137 10.89 -22.40 13.22
C PRO A 137 12.07 -22.62 14.18
N ALA A 138 12.06 -23.73 14.93
CA ALA A 138 13.16 -24.10 15.82
C ALA A 138 14.43 -24.48 15.03
N MET A 139 14.30 -25.26 13.94
CA MET A 139 15.40 -25.63 13.06
C MET A 139 15.98 -24.41 12.33
N ILE A 140 15.11 -23.55 11.81
CA ILE A 140 15.54 -22.30 11.17
C ILE A 140 16.35 -21.46 12.16
N LYS A 141 15.82 -21.22 13.36
CA LYS A 141 16.49 -20.40 14.39
C LYS A 141 17.83 -20.97 14.83
N LYS A 142 17.87 -22.27 15.18
CA LYS A 142 19.02 -22.87 15.87
C LYS A 142 20.11 -23.36 14.93
N GLN A 143 19.75 -23.86 13.75
CA GLN A 143 20.70 -24.53 12.85
C GLN A 143 20.86 -23.81 11.50
N LEU A 144 19.76 -23.43 10.84
CA LEU A 144 19.85 -22.94 9.46
C LEU A 144 20.29 -21.48 9.36
N LEU A 145 19.73 -20.57 10.17
CA LEU A 145 20.07 -19.14 10.13
C LEU A 145 21.58 -18.89 10.33
N PRO A 146 22.26 -19.49 11.34
CA PRO A 146 23.71 -19.31 11.48
C PRO A 146 24.51 -19.77 10.25
N LYS A 147 24.12 -20.89 9.62
CA LYS A 147 24.77 -21.40 8.40
C LYS A 147 24.53 -20.46 7.20
N ILE A 148 23.30 -19.96 7.03
CA ILE A 148 22.92 -18.99 5.99
C ILE A 148 23.70 -17.70 6.18
N GLU A 149 23.70 -17.14 7.38
CA GLU A 149 24.38 -15.89 7.71
C GLU A 149 25.87 -15.97 7.39
N LYS A 150 26.55 -17.01 7.89
CA LYS A 150 27.98 -17.23 7.64
C LYS A 150 28.28 -17.32 6.14
N PHE A 151 27.45 -18.05 5.40
CA PHE A 151 27.58 -18.19 3.95
C PHE A 151 27.39 -16.85 3.23
N MET A 152 26.30 -16.12 3.51
CA MET A 152 25.99 -14.85 2.84
C MET A 152 27.06 -13.79 3.09
N ARG A 153 27.58 -13.72 4.32
CA ARG A 153 28.67 -12.80 4.69
C ARG A 153 29.94 -13.07 3.87
N SER A 154 30.24 -14.35 3.62
CA SER A 154 31.38 -14.77 2.79
C SER A 154 31.12 -14.58 1.30
N TYR A 155 29.95 -14.97 0.81
CA TYR A 155 29.59 -14.96 -0.61
C TYR A 155 29.54 -13.53 -1.17
N LEU A 156 29.02 -12.58 -0.38
CA LEU A 156 28.92 -11.17 -0.73
C LEU A 156 30.19 -10.36 -0.40
N HIS A 157 31.34 -11.02 -0.21
CA HIS A 157 32.62 -10.35 0.05
C HIS A 157 33.34 -10.00 -1.27
N ASN A 158 33.99 -8.83 -1.32
CA ASN A 158 34.81 -8.38 -2.46
C ASN A 158 34.07 -8.24 -3.81
N TRP A 159 32.86 -7.68 -3.81
CA TRP A 159 32.13 -7.35 -5.06
C TRP A 159 32.35 -5.90 -5.53
N ASP A 160 33.07 -5.10 -4.74
CA ASP A 160 33.36 -3.69 -5.02
C ASP A 160 34.06 -3.48 -6.37
N GLY A 161 33.57 -2.52 -7.16
CA GLY A 161 34.13 -2.12 -8.45
C GLY A 161 33.92 -3.14 -9.58
N LYS A 162 33.08 -4.16 -9.38
CA LYS A 162 32.83 -5.21 -10.38
C LYS A 162 31.53 -4.97 -11.12
N ASP A 163 31.56 -5.25 -12.43
CA ASP A 163 30.36 -5.46 -13.24
C ASP A 163 30.02 -6.95 -13.16
N ILE A 164 28.82 -7.27 -12.67
CA ILE A 164 28.36 -8.64 -12.44
C ILE A 164 26.99 -8.86 -13.06
N ASP A 165 26.71 -10.08 -13.52
CA ASP A 165 25.33 -10.51 -13.77
C ASP A 165 24.68 -10.97 -12.46
N ILE A 166 23.71 -10.22 -11.98
CA ILE A 166 23.04 -10.54 -10.71
C ILE A 166 22.14 -11.77 -10.82
N GLN A 167 21.66 -12.12 -12.02
CA GLN A 167 20.93 -13.37 -12.23
C GLN A 167 21.85 -14.57 -12.02
N GLU A 168 23.04 -14.55 -12.63
CA GLU A 168 24.06 -15.59 -12.45
C GLU A 168 24.44 -15.72 -10.97
N ARG A 169 24.71 -14.61 -10.28
CA ARG A 169 25.11 -14.61 -8.87
C ARG A 169 24.02 -15.12 -7.94
N THR A 170 22.78 -14.69 -8.13
CA THR A 170 21.68 -15.18 -7.29
C THR A 170 21.39 -16.66 -7.54
N ASN A 171 21.56 -17.16 -8.77
CA ASN A 171 21.48 -18.58 -9.10
C ASN A 171 22.59 -19.39 -8.40
N GLU A 172 23.85 -18.98 -8.57
CA GLU A 172 25.01 -19.58 -7.91
C GLU A 172 24.79 -19.66 -6.40
N MET A 173 24.41 -18.52 -5.80
CA MET A 173 24.10 -18.39 -4.37
C MET A 173 23.04 -19.39 -3.92
N ALA A 174 21.88 -19.41 -4.58
CA ALA A 174 20.74 -20.24 -4.19
C ALA A 174 21.10 -21.74 -4.23
N LEU A 175 21.86 -22.17 -5.23
CA LEU A 175 22.30 -23.56 -5.31
C LEU A 175 23.29 -23.90 -4.19
N PHE A 176 24.33 -23.08 -4.00
CA PHE A 176 25.35 -23.33 -2.98
C PHE A 176 24.75 -23.40 -1.58
N ILE A 177 23.87 -22.46 -1.22
CA ILE A 177 23.27 -22.47 0.11
C ILE A 177 22.37 -23.69 0.30
N SER A 178 21.57 -24.08 -0.70
CA SER A 178 20.77 -25.30 -0.63
C SER A 178 21.65 -26.55 -0.48
N PHE A 179 22.75 -26.64 -1.22
CA PHE A 179 23.73 -27.72 -1.06
C PHE A 179 24.32 -27.77 0.34
N LYS A 180 24.75 -26.62 0.87
CA LYS A 180 25.33 -26.53 2.21
C LYS A 180 24.32 -26.92 3.31
N GLN A 181 23.04 -26.62 3.11
CA GLN A 181 21.97 -26.98 4.04
C GLN A 181 21.58 -28.45 3.95
N ILE A 182 21.64 -29.05 2.76
CA ILE A 182 21.19 -30.43 2.55
C ILE A 182 22.30 -31.42 2.83
N VAL A 183 23.52 -31.18 2.34
CA VAL A 183 24.63 -32.14 2.40
C VAL A 183 25.92 -31.61 3.04
N GLU A 184 25.95 -30.39 3.59
CA GLU A 184 27.12 -29.83 4.29
C GLU A 184 28.46 -29.95 3.55
N ILE A 185 28.45 -29.84 2.22
CA ILE A 185 29.68 -29.93 1.43
C ILE A 185 30.24 -28.53 1.20
N GLU A 186 31.47 -28.29 1.64
CA GLU A 186 32.23 -27.05 1.41
C GLU A 186 33.11 -27.10 0.15
N SER A 187 33.19 -28.25 -0.53
CA SER A 187 34.06 -28.45 -1.69
C SER A 187 33.47 -27.83 -2.97
N SER A 188 34.18 -26.87 -3.56
CA SER A 188 33.90 -26.34 -4.89
C SER A 188 33.88 -27.42 -5.97
N GLN A 189 34.64 -28.50 -5.80
CA GLN A 189 34.78 -29.56 -6.81
C GLN A 189 33.49 -30.38 -7.03
N LEU A 190 32.71 -30.62 -5.97
CA LEU A 190 31.43 -31.30 -6.12
C LEU A 190 30.41 -30.40 -6.81
N TYR A 191 30.39 -29.11 -6.49
CA TYR A 191 29.52 -28.15 -7.15
C TYR A 191 29.77 -28.10 -8.66
N GLU A 192 31.04 -27.99 -9.07
CA GLU A 192 31.45 -27.99 -10.50
C GLU A 192 31.01 -29.27 -11.23
N THR A 193 30.96 -30.40 -10.52
CA THR A 193 30.49 -31.67 -11.09
C THR A 193 28.96 -31.77 -11.13
N PHE A 194 28.28 -31.23 -10.12
CA PHE A 194 26.84 -31.36 -9.94
C PHE A 194 26.04 -30.38 -10.80
N LYS A 195 26.46 -29.10 -10.85
CA LYS A 195 25.70 -28.01 -11.49
C LYS A 195 25.37 -28.29 -12.97
N PRO A 196 26.31 -28.74 -13.83
CA PRO A 196 25.97 -29.01 -15.23
C PRO A 196 24.94 -30.12 -15.40
N GLU A 197 24.96 -31.14 -14.54
CA GLU A 197 23.97 -32.23 -14.57
C GLU A 197 22.60 -31.78 -14.03
N PHE A 198 22.61 -30.89 -13.05
CA PHE A 198 21.41 -30.26 -12.53
C PHE A 198 20.76 -29.32 -13.55
N ASP A 199 21.53 -28.53 -14.30
CA ASP A 199 21.01 -27.68 -15.37
C ASP A 199 20.35 -28.50 -16.48
N LYS A 200 20.97 -29.62 -16.86
CA LYS A 200 20.35 -30.58 -17.78
C LYS A 200 18.99 -31.05 -17.25
N LEU A 201 18.92 -31.42 -15.97
CA LEU A 201 17.69 -31.81 -15.27
C LEU A 201 16.63 -30.70 -15.36
N MET A 202 16.96 -29.46 -14.99
CA MET A 202 16.05 -28.31 -15.01
C MET A 202 15.37 -28.11 -16.37
N VAL A 203 16.17 -28.10 -17.44
CA VAL A 203 15.69 -27.83 -18.81
C VAL A 203 14.68 -28.87 -19.31
N GLY A 204 14.74 -30.11 -18.80
CA GLY A 204 13.78 -31.15 -19.19
C GLY A 204 12.41 -31.02 -18.52
N THR A 205 12.29 -30.34 -17.37
CA THR A 205 11.06 -30.34 -16.54
C THR A 205 9.85 -29.72 -17.21
N LEU A 206 10.03 -28.80 -18.16
CA LEU A 206 8.97 -28.16 -18.95
C LEU A 206 9.10 -28.47 -20.45
N SER A 207 9.42 -29.72 -20.79
CA SER A 207 9.51 -30.20 -22.18
C SER A 207 8.42 -31.21 -22.52
N LEU A 208 8.23 -31.49 -23.81
CA LEU A 208 7.38 -32.59 -24.27
C LEU A 208 8.00 -33.93 -23.85
N PRO A 209 7.24 -34.88 -23.28
CA PRO A 209 7.76 -36.13 -22.72
C PRO A 209 8.11 -37.17 -23.80
N VAL A 210 8.99 -36.80 -24.74
CA VAL A 210 9.45 -37.61 -25.87
C VAL A 210 10.94 -37.89 -25.69
N ASN A 211 11.27 -39.12 -25.28
CA ASN A 211 12.63 -39.51 -24.88
C ASN A 211 13.47 -39.95 -26.08
N ILE A 212 13.82 -39.00 -26.95
CA ILE A 212 14.65 -39.22 -28.14
C ILE A 212 15.93 -38.40 -28.00
N PRO A 213 17.12 -38.93 -28.35
CA PRO A 213 18.35 -38.14 -28.37
C PRO A 213 18.18 -36.81 -29.11
N GLY A 214 18.65 -35.72 -28.49
CA GLY A 214 18.49 -34.36 -29.01
C GLY A 214 17.33 -33.56 -28.39
N THR A 215 16.35 -34.20 -27.74
CA THR A 215 15.27 -33.47 -27.05
C THR A 215 15.69 -32.99 -25.66
N ASN A 216 15.08 -31.88 -25.19
CA ASN A 216 15.26 -31.38 -23.82
C ASN A 216 14.80 -32.42 -22.78
N TYR A 217 13.80 -33.23 -23.09
CA TYR A 217 13.33 -34.30 -22.21
C TYR A 217 14.38 -35.38 -22.01
N HIS A 218 15.00 -35.86 -23.10
CA HIS A 218 16.09 -36.84 -23.02
C HIS A 218 17.26 -36.28 -22.21
N ARG A 219 17.64 -35.02 -22.46
CA ARG A 219 18.70 -34.32 -21.72
C ARG A 219 18.40 -34.27 -20.22
N GLY A 220 17.16 -33.90 -19.84
CA GLY A 220 16.73 -33.87 -18.44
C GLY A 220 16.76 -35.23 -17.77
N PHE A 221 16.38 -36.28 -18.48
CA PHE A 221 16.44 -37.65 -17.95
C PHE A 221 17.88 -38.12 -17.71
N GLN A 222 18.82 -37.76 -18.60
CA GLN A 222 20.24 -38.06 -18.37
C GLN A 222 20.80 -37.28 -17.18
N GLY A 223 20.46 -35.99 -17.06
CA GLY A 223 20.83 -35.17 -15.90
C GLY A 223 20.34 -35.78 -14.59
N ARG A 224 19.05 -36.19 -14.53
CA ARG A 224 18.47 -36.91 -13.39
C ARG A 224 19.29 -38.16 -13.04
N LYS A 225 19.61 -39.02 -14.01
CA LYS A 225 20.39 -40.25 -13.74
C LYS A 225 21.74 -39.96 -13.08
N ARG A 226 22.42 -38.89 -13.50
CA ARG A 226 23.72 -38.48 -12.94
C ARG A 226 23.55 -37.88 -11.55
N VAL A 227 22.60 -36.97 -11.35
CA VAL A 227 22.26 -36.38 -10.05
C VAL A 227 21.90 -37.47 -9.02
N VAL A 228 21.03 -38.42 -9.37
CA VAL A 228 20.66 -39.55 -8.51
C VAL A 228 21.87 -40.38 -8.11
N ARG A 229 22.80 -40.64 -9.04
CA ARG A 229 24.02 -41.40 -8.75
C ARG A 229 24.91 -40.68 -7.72
N ILE A 230 25.10 -39.37 -7.89
CA ILE A 230 25.88 -38.55 -6.96
C ILE A 230 25.24 -38.57 -5.57
N LEU A 231 23.92 -38.37 -5.48
CA LEU A 231 23.21 -38.38 -4.19
C LEU A 231 23.25 -39.74 -3.50
N ARG A 232 23.17 -40.85 -4.24
CA ARG A 232 23.33 -42.21 -3.70
C ARG A 232 24.72 -42.41 -3.10
N GLN A 233 25.76 -42.01 -3.82
CA GLN A 233 27.13 -42.10 -3.33
C GLN A 233 27.29 -41.33 -2.01
N ILE A 234 26.77 -40.09 -1.93
CA ILE A 234 26.80 -39.29 -0.69
C ILE A 234 26.06 -40.00 0.46
N MET A 235 24.90 -40.60 0.19
CA MET A 235 24.14 -41.35 1.20
C MET A 235 24.89 -42.60 1.70
N GLU A 236 25.54 -43.34 0.80
CA GLU A 236 26.36 -44.51 1.13
C GLU A 236 27.58 -44.13 1.97
N GLU A 237 28.31 -43.10 1.56
CA GLU A 237 29.47 -42.56 2.30
C GLU A 237 29.08 -42.12 3.71
N ARG A 238 27.93 -41.46 3.87
CA ARG A 238 27.42 -41.04 5.18
C ARG A 238 27.05 -42.19 6.09
N ARG A 239 26.43 -43.24 5.55
CA ARG A 239 26.07 -44.44 6.34
C ARG A 239 27.30 -45.23 6.76
N ALA A 240 28.35 -45.21 5.95
CA ALA A 240 29.62 -45.85 6.28
C ALA A 240 30.47 -45.03 7.27
N SER A 241 30.19 -43.74 7.41
CA SER A 241 30.91 -42.81 8.31
C SER A 241 30.24 -42.72 9.68
N SER A 242 31.05 -42.64 10.74
CA SER A 242 30.55 -42.36 12.11
C SER A 242 30.43 -40.86 12.40
N ILE A 243 30.63 -39.99 11.40
CA ILE A 243 30.60 -38.53 11.56
C ILE A 243 29.17 -38.01 11.47
N ALA A 244 28.72 -37.31 12.51
CA ALA A 244 27.45 -36.57 12.49
C ALA A 244 27.61 -35.23 11.75
N HIS A 245 26.79 -35.02 10.72
CA HIS A 245 26.79 -33.79 9.90
C HIS A 245 25.72 -32.77 10.34
N ASN A 246 24.65 -33.24 11.01
CA ASN A 246 23.57 -32.39 11.51
C ASN A 246 23.02 -31.43 10.43
N ASP A 247 22.84 -31.94 9.21
CA ASP A 247 22.24 -31.26 8.06
C ASP A 247 20.95 -31.96 7.62
N MET A 248 20.25 -31.45 6.60
CA MET A 248 18.93 -32.02 6.26
C MET A 248 19.01 -33.49 5.83
N LEU A 249 20.05 -33.90 5.10
CA LEU A 249 20.19 -35.30 4.69
C LEU A 249 20.48 -36.21 5.88
N ASP A 250 21.32 -35.78 6.84
CA ASP A 250 21.56 -36.54 8.07
C ASP A 250 20.26 -36.73 8.87
N HIS A 251 19.45 -35.68 9.02
CA HIS A 251 18.13 -35.79 9.66
C HIS A 251 17.17 -36.73 8.93
N LEU A 252 17.25 -36.83 7.59
CA LEU A 252 16.44 -37.77 6.81
C LEU A 252 16.94 -39.22 6.90
N LEU A 253 18.23 -39.43 7.17
CA LEU A 253 18.83 -40.76 7.31
C LEU A 253 18.62 -41.36 8.71
N ARG A 254 18.48 -40.53 9.76
CA ARG A 254 18.28 -40.96 11.15
C ARG A 254 16.83 -41.38 11.43
N LYS A 255 16.58 -42.68 11.31
CA LYS A 255 15.26 -43.30 11.49
C LYS A 255 14.72 -43.29 12.92
N GLU A 256 15.60 -43.18 13.92
CA GLU A 256 15.22 -43.29 15.34
C GLU A 256 14.75 -41.96 15.95
N GLU A 257 15.13 -40.82 15.37
CA GLU A 257 14.83 -39.47 15.89
C GLU A 257 13.64 -38.81 15.17
N SER A 258 13.16 -39.42 14.08
CA SER A 258 12.10 -38.89 13.22
C SER A 258 10.84 -39.75 13.31
N ASN A 259 9.68 -39.10 13.45
CA ASN A 259 8.38 -39.76 13.27
C ASN A 259 8.11 -40.16 11.80
N TYR A 260 9.08 -39.93 10.90
CA TYR A 260 9.02 -40.20 9.47
C TYR A 260 10.23 -41.02 9.04
N ASN A 261 9.97 -42.22 8.54
CA ASN A 261 10.92 -43.09 7.86
C ASN A 261 10.66 -43.07 6.36
N LEU A 262 11.54 -42.40 5.63
CA LEU A 262 11.52 -42.38 4.16
C LEU A 262 12.45 -43.49 3.61
N SER A 263 12.07 -44.05 2.47
CA SER A 263 12.94 -44.91 1.65
C SER A 263 14.03 -44.07 0.97
N ASP A 264 15.09 -44.73 0.50
CA ASP A 264 16.19 -44.06 -0.20
C ASP A 264 15.72 -43.30 -1.44
N GLU A 265 14.75 -43.88 -2.17
CA GLU A 265 14.17 -43.23 -3.34
C GLU A 265 13.36 -41.99 -2.96
N GLU A 266 12.58 -42.05 -1.87
CA GLU A 266 11.85 -40.89 -1.36
C GLU A 266 12.79 -39.78 -0.89
N ILE A 267 13.88 -40.13 -0.18
CA ILE A 267 14.91 -39.17 0.26
C ILE A 267 15.52 -38.47 -0.94
N ILE A 268 15.97 -39.22 -1.95
CA ILE A 268 16.59 -38.66 -3.16
C ILE A 268 15.62 -37.76 -3.91
N ASP A 269 14.36 -38.20 -4.10
CA ASP A 269 13.34 -37.41 -4.79
C ASP A 269 13.02 -36.11 -4.03
N GLN A 270 12.97 -36.14 -2.69
CA GLN A 270 12.80 -34.91 -1.91
C GLN A 270 14.02 -34.00 -2.00
N VAL A 271 15.24 -34.53 -1.91
CA VAL A 271 16.46 -33.72 -2.04
C VAL A 271 16.51 -33.01 -3.40
N ILE A 272 16.25 -33.73 -4.49
CA ILE A 272 16.17 -33.15 -5.84
C ILE A 272 15.09 -32.05 -5.88
N THR A 273 13.95 -32.28 -5.23
CA THR A 273 12.83 -31.33 -5.23
C THR A 273 13.09 -30.08 -4.40
N ILE A 274 13.77 -30.21 -3.26
CA ILE A 274 14.21 -29.08 -2.43
C ILE A 274 15.24 -28.25 -3.22
N LEU A 275 16.21 -28.91 -3.85
CA LEU A 275 17.20 -28.24 -4.72
C LEU A 275 16.50 -27.51 -5.87
N TYR A 276 15.60 -28.17 -6.60
CA TYR A 276 14.85 -27.59 -7.72
C TYR A 276 14.07 -26.35 -7.28
N SER A 277 13.28 -26.50 -6.22
CA SER A 277 12.34 -25.46 -5.77
C SER A 277 13.06 -24.29 -5.12
N GLY A 278 14.05 -24.57 -4.27
CA GLY A 278 14.84 -23.56 -3.56
C GLY A 278 15.78 -22.79 -4.50
N TYR A 279 16.34 -23.46 -5.51
CA TYR A 279 17.19 -22.83 -6.52
C TYR A 279 16.42 -21.78 -7.32
N GLU A 280 15.39 -22.21 -8.07
CA GLU A 280 14.73 -21.36 -9.06
C GLU A 280 13.95 -20.21 -8.41
N THR A 281 13.25 -20.45 -7.30
CA THR A 281 12.37 -19.43 -6.71
C THR A 281 13.11 -18.36 -5.92
N VAL A 282 14.13 -18.74 -5.14
CA VAL A 282 14.91 -17.81 -4.30
C VAL A 282 15.78 -16.92 -5.17
N SER A 283 16.49 -17.49 -6.15
CA SER A 283 17.37 -16.72 -7.04
C SER A 283 16.59 -15.67 -7.83
N THR A 284 15.50 -16.08 -8.45
CA THR A 284 14.62 -15.21 -9.25
C THR A 284 14.00 -14.11 -8.39
N THR A 285 13.57 -14.43 -7.17
CA THR A 285 13.01 -13.41 -6.25
C THR A 285 14.08 -12.39 -5.86
N LEU A 286 15.33 -12.81 -5.62
CA LEU A 286 16.43 -11.89 -5.32
C LEU A 286 16.80 -11.00 -6.50
N MET A 287 16.94 -11.59 -7.70
CA MET A 287 17.19 -10.83 -8.93
C MET A 287 16.14 -9.74 -9.11
N MET A 288 14.85 -10.10 -8.99
CA MET A 288 13.75 -9.15 -9.14
C MET A 288 13.68 -8.14 -7.99
N ALA A 289 14.02 -8.52 -6.76
CA ALA A 289 14.07 -7.59 -5.63
C ALA A 289 15.14 -6.53 -5.89
N ILE A 290 16.32 -6.91 -6.38
CA ILE A 290 17.41 -5.98 -6.70
C ILE A 290 17.00 -5.05 -7.84
N LYS A 291 16.35 -5.57 -8.89
CA LYS A 291 15.77 -4.76 -9.98
C LYS A 291 14.75 -3.76 -9.46
N TYR A 292 13.75 -4.22 -8.71
CA TYR A 292 12.69 -3.35 -8.22
C TYR A 292 13.19 -2.32 -7.20
N LEU A 293 14.12 -2.68 -6.32
CA LEU A 293 14.73 -1.73 -5.39
C LEU A 293 15.56 -0.66 -6.13
N HIS A 294 16.28 -1.03 -7.18
CA HIS A 294 16.98 -0.07 -8.04
C HIS A 294 16.00 0.94 -8.66
N ASP A 295 14.91 0.44 -9.25
CA ASP A 295 13.92 1.26 -9.94
C ASP A 295 13.06 2.10 -8.98
N HIS A 296 13.09 1.79 -7.66
CA HIS A 296 12.28 2.46 -6.64
C HIS A 296 13.17 2.95 -5.48
N PRO A 297 13.88 4.08 -5.65
CA PRO A 297 14.84 4.59 -4.67
C PRO A 297 14.29 4.80 -3.26
N ARG A 298 12.99 5.13 -3.13
CA ARG A 298 12.31 5.26 -1.83
C ARG A 298 12.29 3.94 -1.06
N ALA A 299 11.93 2.84 -1.74
CA ALA A 299 11.90 1.52 -1.12
C ALA A 299 13.33 1.05 -0.77
N LEU A 300 14.30 1.33 -1.64
CA LEU A 300 15.71 1.06 -1.34
C LEU A 300 16.22 1.85 -0.13
N LYS A 301 15.84 3.12 0.00
CA LYS A 301 16.21 3.94 1.16
C LYS A 301 15.63 3.35 2.44
N GLU A 302 14.34 3.05 2.49
CA GLU A 302 13.68 2.46 3.67
C GLU A 302 14.32 1.12 4.07
N LEU A 303 14.58 0.24 3.08
CA LEU A 303 15.26 -1.04 3.31
C LEU A 303 16.69 -0.84 3.86
N ARG A 304 17.42 0.15 3.33
CA ARG A 304 18.75 0.51 3.84
C ARG A 304 18.68 1.05 5.26
N ASP A 305 17.73 1.93 5.56
CA ASP A 305 17.55 2.50 6.89
C ASP A 305 17.26 1.39 7.92
N GLU A 306 16.36 0.43 7.60
CA GLU A 306 16.08 -0.77 8.41
C GLU A 306 17.35 -1.57 8.71
N HIS A 307 18.16 -1.88 7.70
CA HIS A 307 19.36 -2.69 7.89
C HIS A 307 20.56 -1.94 8.48
N MET A 308 20.72 -0.65 8.20
CA MET A 308 21.77 0.18 8.81
C MET A 308 21.52 0.37 10.30
N ALA A 309 20.26 0.49 10.75
CA ALA A 309 19.91 0.51 12.17
C ALA A 309 20.26 -0.81 12.90
N ILE A 310 20.18 -1.95 12.22
CA ILE A 310 20.70 -3.23 12.74
C ILE A 310 22.23 -3.19 12.81
N ARG A 311 22.91 -2.76 11.73
CA ARG A 311 24.38 -2.72 11.68
C ARG A 311 25.02 -1.76 12.67
N GLN A 312 24.41 -0.62 12.98
CA GLN A 312 24.92 0.37 13.94
C GLN A 312 25.01 -0.17 15.37
N ARG A 313 24.21 -1.18 15.71
CA ARG A 313 24.21 -1.81 17.04
C ARG A 313 25.21 -2.96 17.16
N LYS A 314 26.00 -3.22 16.12
CA LYS A 314 26.90 -4.37 16.01
C LYS A 314 28.33 -3.97 15.71
N LYS A 315 29.27 -4.82 16.16
CA LYS A 315 30.67 -4.73 15.73
C LYS A 315 30.79 -5.05 14.23
N PRO A 316 31.83 -4.52 13.54
CA PRO A 316 32.15 -4.94 12.18
C PRO A 316 32.19 -6.47 12.07
N GLU A 317 31.56 -7.02 11.04
CA GLU A 317 31.47 -8.47 10.76
C GLU A 317 30.75 -9.33 11.83
N GLU A 318 30.17 -8.73 12.88
CA GLU A 318 29.31 -9.46 13.81
C GLU A 318 28.03 -9.97 13.10
N PRO A 319 27.65 -11.25 13.29
CA PRO A 319 26.50 -11.87 12.62
C PRO A 319 25.16 -11.31 13.11
N ILE A 320 24.15 -11.35 12.24
CA ILE A 320 22.76 -11.12 12.65
C ILE A 320 22.21 -12.31 13.43
N ASP A 321 21.36 -12.03 14.42
CA ASP A 321 20.65 -13.03 15.21
C ASP A 321 19.17 -13.18 14.83
N TRP A 322 18.47 -14.08 15.51
CA TRP A 322 17.06 -14.37 15.26
C TRP A 322 16.12 -13.19 15.54
N ASN A 323 16.39 -12.39 16.55
CA ASN A 323 15.56 -11.23 16.88
C ASN A 323 15.74 -10.11 15.87
N GLU A 324 16.96 -9.93 15.39
CA GLU A 324 17.27 -8.96 14.32
C GLU A 324 16.63 -9.39 13.00
N TYR A 325 16.72 -10.67 12.62
CA TYR A 325 15.96 -11.21 11.48
C TYR A 325 14.45 -10.91 11.61
N LYS A 326 13.85 -11.20 12.76
CA LYS A 326 12.41 -10.91 13.00
C LYS A 326 12.06 -9.42 12.92
N SER A 327 13.02 -8.53 13.16
CA SER A 327 12.81 -7.09 13.08
C SER A 327 12.78 -6.55 11.65
N MET A 328 13.15 -7.36 10.64
CA MET A 328 13.21 -7.00 9.21
C MET A 328 11.82 -6.98 8.56
N SER A 329 10.89 -6.21 9.14
CA SER A 329 9.50 -6.15 8.71
C SER A 329 9.32 -5.55 7.31
N PHE A 330 10.07 -4.51 6.97
CA PHE A 330 10.05 -3.90 5.65
C PHE A 330 10.74 -4.80 4.61
N THR A 331 11.80 -5.51 5.00
CA THR A 331 12.40 -6.55 4.15
C THR A 331 11.39 -7.64 3.79
N ARG A 332 10.61 -8.14 4.76
CA ARG A 332 9.54 -9.11 4.48
C ARG A 332 8.52 -8.52 3.50
N ALA A 333 8.13 -7.26 3.70
CA ALA A 333 7.22 -6.55 2.80
C ALA A 333 7.77 -6.45 1.36
N VAL A 334 9.07 -6.15 1.19
CA VAL A 334 9.77 -6.13 -0.10
C VAL A 334 9.74 -7.51 -0.77
N ILE A 335 9.96 -8.59 -0.02
CA ILE A 335 9.95 -9.96 -0.55
C ILE A 335 8.57 -10.33 -1.08
N PHE A 336 7.52 -10.06 -0.30
CA PHE A 336 6.14 -10.32 -0.73
C PHE A 336 5.75 -9.49 -1.95
N GLU A 337 6.08 -8.20 -1.96
CA GLU A 337 5.76 -7.34 -3.10
C GLU A 337 6.51 -7.75 -4.36
N THR A 338 7.79 -8.14 -4.23
CA THR A 338 8.58 -8.68 -5.34
C THR A 338 7.92 -9.94 -5.89
N SER A 339 7.56 -10.87 -4.99
CA SER A 339 6.97 -12.16 -5.35
C SER A 339 5.62 -12.01 -6.06
N ARG A 340 4.79 -11.06 -5.58
CA ARG A 340 3.51 -10.68 -6.19
C ARG A 340 3.72 -10.04 -7.57
N LEU A 341 4.50 -8.96 -7.65
CA LEU A 341 4.60 -8.14 -8.85
C LEU A 341 5.36 -8.85 -9.98
N ALA A 342 6.43 -9.58 -9.66
CA ALA A 342 7.12 -10.43 -10.64
C ALA A 342 6.30 -11.69 -10.99
N SER A 343 5.35 -12.08 -10.13
CA SER A 343 4.58 -13.32 -10.27
C SER A 343 5.48 -14.54 -10.52
N ILE A 344 6.41 -14.75 -9.57
CA ILE A 344 7.44 -15.80 -9.62
C ILE A 344 6.84 -17.17 -9.98
N VAL A 345 5.65 -17.46 -9.47
CA VAL A 345 4.82 -18.59 -9.89
C VAL A 345 3.49 -18.07 -10.44
N ASN A 346 3.24 -18.32 -11.72
CA ASN A 346 2.06 -17.83 -12.44
C ASN A 346 0.73 -18.54 -12.07
N GLY A 347 0.83 -19.75 -11.50
CA GLY A 347 -0.31 -20.58 -11.14
C GLY A 347 0.09 -22.03 -10.90
N VAL A 348 -0.87 -22.87 -10.54
CA VAL A 348 -0.65 -24.30 -10.27
C VAL A 348 -1.62 -25.19 -11.04
N LEU A 349 -1.18 -26.40 -11.37
CA LEU A 349 -2.01 -27.37 -12.09
C LEU A 349 -2.66 -28.37 -11.11
N ARG A 350 -3.93 -28.67 -11.37
CA ARG A 350 -4.68 -29.78 -10.76
C ARG A 350 -5.16 -30.72 -11.84
N LYS A 351 -5.48 -31.95 -11.46
CA LYS A 351 -6.08 -32.96 -12.32
C LYS A 351 -7.29 -33.55 -11.60
N THR A 352 -8.37 -33.72 -12.33
CA THR A 352 -9.60 -34.33 -11.82
C THR A 352 -9.45 -35.86 -11.79
N THR A 353 -9.91 -36.50 -10.72
CA THR A 353 -9.93 -37.97 -10.56
C THR A 353 -11.30 -38.58 -10.84
N LYS A 354 -12.32 -37.73 -10.95
CA LYS A 354 -13.71 -38.01 -11.34
C LYS A 354 -14.26 -36.76 -12.04
N ASP A 355 -15.45 -36.86 -12.60
CA ASP A 355 -16.15 -35.67 -13.10
C ASP A 355 -16.45 -34.74 -11.91
N ILE A 356 -16.22 -33.44 -12.09
CA ILE A 356 -16.40 -32.43 -11.04
C ILE A 356 -17.19 -31.27 -11.60
N GLU A 357 -18.23 -30.85 -10.89
CA GLU A 357 -18.94 -29.62 -11.19
C GLU A 357 -18.20 -28.41 -10.58
N LEU A 358 -17.89 -27.41 -11.41
CA LEU A 358 -17.27 -26.15 -11.04
C LEU A 358 -18.03 -25.00 -11.68
N ASN A 359 -18.66 -24.16 -10.86
CA ASN A 359 -19.40 -22.98 -11.31
C ASN A 359 -20.47 -23.29 -12.40
N GLY A 360 -21.22 -24.38 -12.22
CA GLY A 360 -22.24 -24.83 -13.17
C GLY A 360 -21.72 -25.57 -14.41
N PHE A 361 -20.40 -25.79 -14.51
CA PHE A 361 -19.79 -26.55 -15.59
C PHE A 361 -19.24 -27.90 -15.10
N VAL A 362 -19.33 -28.93 -15.94
CA VAL A 362 -18.77 -30.26 -15.67
C VAL A 362 -17.36 -30.33 -16.23
N VAL A 363 -16.37 -30.56 -15.36
CA VAL A 363 -14.98 -30.85 -15.72
C VAL A 363 -14.78 -32.37 -15.72
N PRO A 364 -14.52 -33.00 -16.89
CA PRO A 364 -14.44 -34.45 -16.97
C PRO A 364 -13.24 -35.02 -16.22
N LYS A 365 -13.33 -36.28 -15.81
CA LYS A 365 -12.25 -37.06 -15.22
C LYS A 365 -10.99 -37.03 -16.08
N GLY A 366 -9.85 -36.80 -15.44
CA GLY A 366 -8.53 -36.80 -16.06
C GLY A 366 -8.14 -35.48 -16.73
N TRP A 367 -9.06 -34.51 -16.85
CA TRP A 367 -8.73 -33.18 -17.34
C TRP A 367 -7.88 -32.41 -16.33
N ARG A 368 -7.06 -31.49 -16.85
CA ARG A 368 -6.30 -30.57 -16.02
C ARG A 368 -7.13 -29.32 -15.70
N ILE A 369 -6.83 -28.71 -14.57
CA ILE A 369 -7.29 -27.38 -14.21
C ILE A 369 -6.05 -26.54 -13.93
N TYR A 370 -5.84 -25.47 -14.69
CA TYR A 370 -4.82 -24.48 -14.43
C TYR A 370 -5.41 -23.36 -13.57
N VAL A 371 -5.08 -23.40 -12.28
CA VAL A 371 -5.41 -22.36 -11.30
C VAL A 371 -4.46 -21.19 -11.55
N TYR A 372 -4.89 -20.21 -12.34
CA TYR A 372 -4.06 -19.09 -12.78
C TYR A 372 -4.12 -17.96 -11.74
N THR A 373 -3.13 -17.93 -10.84
CA THR A 373 -3.08 -16.96 -9.73
C THR A 373 -2.46 -15.63 -10.14
N ARG A 374 -1.76 -15.56 -11.28
CA ARG A 374 -1.11 -14.34 -11.77
C ARG A 374 -2.07 -13.15 -11.83
N GLU A 375 -3.30 -13.32 -12.32
CA GLU A 375 -4.26 -12.21 -12.39
C GLU A 375 -4.66 -11.67 -11.02
N ILE A 376 -4.72 -12.54 -10.01
CA ILE A 376 -5.07 -12.16 -8.64
C ILE A 376 -3.96 -11.27 -8.07
N ASN A 377 -2.70 -11.57 -8.40
CA ASN A 377 -1.56 -10.71 -8.02
C ASN A 377 -1.69 -9.29 -8.60
N TYR A 378 -2.46 -9.09 -9.67
CA TYR A 378 -2.69 -7.78 -10.28
C TYR A 378 -4.13 -7.26 -10.10
N ASP A 379 -4.92 -7.88 -9.22
CA ASP A 379 -6.31 -7.47 -8.98
C ASP A 379 -6.34 -6.18 -8.14
N PRO A 380 -6.87 -5.05 -8.67
CA PRO A 380 -6.94 -3.80 -7.93
C PRO A 380 -7.83 -3.84 -6.69
N PHE A 381 -8.73 -4.84 -6.58
CA PHE A 381 -9.54 -5.04 -5.38
C PHE A 381 -8.70 -5.53 -4.19
N LEU A 382 -7.76 -6.44 -4.45
CA LEU A 382 -6.87 -6.98 -3.42
C LEU A 382 -5.61 -6.13 -3.25
N TYR A 383 -5.09 -5.57 -4.34
CA TYR A 383 -3.85 -4.80 -4.38
C TYR A 383 -4.09 -3.44 -5.06
N PRO A 384 -4.39 -2.36 -4.30
CA PRO A 384 -4.52 -1.01 -4.86
C PRO A 384 -3.27 -0.61 -5.65
N GLU A 385 -3.44 -0.02 -6.82
CA GLU A 385 -2.36 0.25 -7.78
C GLU A 385 -1.50 -1.01 -8.06
N PRO A 386 -2.11 -2.06 -8.63
CA PRO A 386 -1.52 -3.40 -8.64
C PRO A 386 -0.24 -3.53 -9.47
N LEU A 387 0.01 -2.61 -10.41
CA LEU A 387 1.21 -2.62 -11.25
C LEU A 387 2.38 -1.84 -10.63
N THR A 388 2.14 -1.10 -9.55
CA THR A 388 3.16 -0.33 -8.83
C THR A 388 3.85 -1.22 -7.81
N PHE A 389 5.18 -1.19 -7.77
CA PHE A 389 5.96 -1.83 -6.71
C PHE A 389 5.85 -1.00 -5.43
N SER A 390 4.99 -1.45 -4.51
CA SER A 390 4.76 -0.79 -3.22
C SER A 390 4.86 -1.81 -2.08
N PRO A 391 6.05 -1.99 -1.47
CA PRO A 391 6.22 -2.84 -0.30
C PRO A 391 5.32 -2.44 0.87
N TRP A 392 5.05 -1.15 1.06
CA TRP A 392 4.26 -0.63 2.19
C TRP A 392 2.88 -1.28 2.35
N ARG A 393 2.26 -1.79 1.27
CA ARG A 393 0.97 -2.50 1.35
C ARG A 393 1.01 -3.76 2.22
N TRP A 394 2.19 -4.31 2.47
CA TRP A 394 2.39 -5.50 3.29
C TRP A 394 2.70 -5.19 4.75
N LEU A 395 2.82 -3.90 5.12
CA LEU A 395 2.97 -3.48 6.51
C LEU A 395 1.63 -3.46 7.26
N ASP A 396 0.52 -3.33 6.52
CA ASP A 396 -0.82 -3.42 7.09
C ASP A 396 -1.10 -4.86 7.53
N LYS A 397 -1.58 -5.01 8.78
CA LYS A 397 -1.90 -6.32 9.33
C LYS A 397 -3.03 -6.96 8.51
N GLY A 398 -2.75 -8.12 7.92
CA GLY A 398 -3.79 -9.01 7.38
C GLY A 398 -3.64 -9.41 5.91
N LEU A 399 -2.84 -8.69 5.11
CA LEU A 399 -2.72 -8.98 3.67
C LEU A 399 -2.06 -10.33 3.40
N GLU A 400 -1.01 -10.67 4.16
CA GLU A 400 -0.36 -11.99 4.10
C GLU A 400 -1.32 -13.14 4.44
N SER A 401 -2.21 -12.92 5.41
CA SER A 401 -3.24 -13.88 5.85
C SER A 401 -4.55 -13.78 5.07
N HIS A 402 -4.61 -12.92 4.05
CA HIS A 402 -5.84 -12.70 3.30
C HIS A 402 -6.23 -13.96 2.53
N ASN A 403 -7.53 -14.25 2.49
CA ASN A 403 -8.07 -15.47 1.88
C ASN A 403 -7.80 -15.64 0.37
N TYR A 404 -7.43 -14.55 -0.30
CA TYR A 404 -7.10 -14.50 -1.72
C TYR A 404 -5.62 -14.20 -1.99
N CYS A 405 -4.78 -14.16 -0.95
CA CYS A 405 -3.33 -14.03 -1.10
C CYS A 405 -2.73 -15.39 -1.44
N PHE A 406 -2.43 -15.62 -2.74
CA PHE A 406 -1.92 -16.89 -3.24
C PHE A 406 -0.45 -16.84 -3.69
N VAL A 407 0.31 -15.85 -3.23
CA VAL A 407 1.74 -15.65 -3.58
C VAL A 407 2.57 -16.93 -3.36
N PHE A 408 2.24 -17.72 -2.33
CA PHE A 408 2.88 -19.00 -2.00
C PHE A 408 1.96 -20.22 -2.19
N GLY A 409 0.90 -20.08 -2.99
CA GLY A 409 -0.16 -21.07 -3.14
C GLY A 409 -1.17 -21.04 -1.98
N GLY A 410 -1.88 -22.15 -1.75
CA GLY A 410 -2.92 -22.23 -0.73
C GLY A 410 -3.33 -23.67 -0.39
N GLY A 411 -4.15 -23.82 0.65
CA GLY A 411 -4.65 -25.10 1.14
C GLY A 411 -3.55 -26.00 1.72
N SER A 412 -3.76 -27.32 1.63
CA SER A 412 -2.82 -28.34 2.15
C SER A 412 -1.46 -28.34 1.43
N ARG A 413 -1.35 -27.63 0.31
CA ARG A 413 -0.13 -27.46 -0.51
C ARG A 413 0.47 -26.05 -0.47
N LEU A 414 0.11 -25.24 0.52
CA LEU A 414 0.85 -24.00 0.79
C LEU A 414 2.36 -24.29 0.86
N CYS A 415 3.17 -23.47 0.19
CA CYS A 415 4.60 -23.70 0.02
C CYS A 415 5.27 -24.08 1.35
N PRO A 416 5.89 -25.26 1.46
CA PRO A 416 6.60 -25.65 2.68
C PRO A 416 7.83 -24.76 2.92
N GLY A 417 8.56 -24.42 1.87
CA GLY A 417 9.81 -23.64 1.96
C GLY A 417 9.63 -22.14 2.23
N LYS A 418 8.41 -21.64 2.40
CA LYS A 418 8.11 -20.19 2.47
C LYS A 418 9.01 -19.45 3.47
N GLU A 419 9.02 -19.89 4.73
CA GLU A 419 9.76 -19.17 5.78
C GLU A 419 11.28 -19.33 5.62
N LEU A 420 11.76 -20.48 5.14
CA LEU A 420 13.19 -20.66 4.85
C LEU A 420 13.66 -19.73 3.71
N GLY A 421 12.87 -19.63 2.63
CA GLY A 421 13.17 -18.74 1.51
C GLY A 421 13.22 -17.28 1.95
N ILE A 422 12.27 -16.83 2.78
CA ILE A 422 12.26 -15.47 3.33
C ILE A 422 13.53 -15.19 4.14
N VAL A 423 14.02 -16.15 4.95
CA VAL A 423 15.27 -16.01 5.70
C VAL A 423 16.47 -15.85 4.76
N GLN A 424 16.57 -16.70 3.73
CA GLN A 424 17.66 -16.65 2.75
C GLN A 424 17.68 -15.30 2.01
N ILE A 425 16.53 -14.85 1.51
CA ILE A 425 16.40 -13.60 0.78
C ILE A 425 16.69 -12.40 1.70
N SER A 426 16.15 -12.39 2.92
CA SER A 426 16.37 -11.29 3.88
C SER A 426 17.84 -11.16 4.27
N THR A 427 18.52 -12.29 4.50
CA THR A 427 19.93 -12.30 4.87
C THR A 427 20.82 -11.83 3.73
N PHE A 428 20.51 -12.22 2.49
CA PHE A 428 21.19 -11.70 1.31
C PHE A 428 21.01 -10.18 1.20
N LEU A 429 19.76 -9.70 1.24
CA LEU A 429 19.44 -8.28 1.10
C LEU A 429 20.14 -7.45 2.18
N HIS A 430 20.13 -7.92 3.43
CA HIS A 430 20.83 -7.27 4.55
C HIS A 430 22.29 -6.99 4.22
N TYR A 431 23.05 -8.01 3.82
CA TYR A 431 24.47 -7.86 3.52
C TYR A 431 24.72 -7.10 2.22
N PHE A 432 23.86 -7.27 1.22
CA PHE A 432 24.02 -6.59 -0.06
C PHE A 432 23.82 -5.08 0.08
N VAL A 433 22.73 -4.63 0.70
CA VAL A 433 22.38 -3.20 0.75
C VAL A 433 23.17 -2.40 1.79
N THR A 434 23.76 -3.07 2.79
CA THR A 434 24.66 -2.45 3.76
C THR A 434 26.08 -2.30 3.21
N ARG A 435 26.53 -3.23 2.35
CA ARG A 435 27.88 -3.21 1.77
C ARG A 435 27.98 -2.46 0.45
N TYR A 436 26.91 -2.43 -0.33
CA TYR A 436 26.98 -1.98 -1.71
C TYR A 436 25.88 -0.99 -2.14
N ARG A 437 26.28 -0.17 -3.10
CA ARG A 437 25.42 0.53 -4.06
C ARG A 437 25.58 -0.13 -5.42
N TRP A 438 24.57 -0.02 -6.27
CA TRP A 438 24.64 -0.57 -7.60
C TRP A 438 23.86 0.27 -8.61
N GLU A 439 24.26 0.15 -9.86
CA GLU A 439 23.61 0.74 -11.03
C GLU A 439 23.41 -0.35 -12.08
N GLU A 440 22.30 -0.32 -12.80
CA GLU A 440 22.04 -1.23 -13.92
C GLU A 440 22.94 -0.88 -15.12
N VAL A 441 23.62 -1.88 -15.69
CA VAL A 441 24.58 -1.73 -16.80
C VAL A 441 24.05 -2.51 -18.01
N GLY A 442 23.09 -1.92 -18.70
CA GLY A 442 22.41 -2.56 -19.81
C GLY A 442 20.92 -2.23 -19.78
N GLY A 443 20.27 -2.21 -20.94
CA GLY A 443 18.81 -2.10 -21.03
C GLY A 443 18.17 -3.48 -21.02
N ASP A 444 18.44 -4.27 -19.98
CA ASP A 444 18.21 -5.72 -20.01
C ASP A 444 16.71 -6.05 -20.05
N LYS A 445 16.34 -6.94 -20.97
CA LYS A 445 14.95 -7.35 -21.16
C LYS A 445 14.59 -8.44 -20.15
N ILE A 446 13.61 -8.18 -19.29
CA ILE A 446 13.06 -9.18 -18.38
C ILE A 446 11.85 -9.87 -19.02
N LEU A 447 11.92 -11.18 -19.16
CA LEU A 447 10.77 -12.04 -19.44
C LEU A 447 10.12 -12.43 -18.12
N GLN A 448 8.80 -12.42 -18.04
CA GLN A 448 8.05 -12.83 -16.84
C GLN A 448 7.21 -14.10 -17.06
N PHE A 449 7.33 -14.70 -18.25
CA PHE A 449 6.55 -15.86 -18.67
C PHE A 449 7.30 -16.67 -19.74
N PRO A 450 7.27 -18.02 -19.70
CA PRO A 450 6.62 -18.87 -18.70
C PRO A 450 7.35 -18.87 -17.35
N ARG A 451 8.63 -18.48 -17.35
CA ARG A 451 9.47 -18.24 -16.18
C ARG A 451 9.90 -16.78 -16.16
N VAL A 452 10.27 -16.29 -14.99
CA VAL A 452 10.87 -14.96 -14.86
C VAL A 452 12.38 -15.11 -15.09
N GLU A 453 12.92 -14.47 -16.11
CA GLU A 453 14.34 -14.53 -16.47
C GLU A 453 14.77 -13.27 -17.23
N ALA A 454 16.05 -12.93 -17.12
CA ALA A 454 16.75 -11.98 -17.98
C ALA A 454 17.61 -12.79 -18.97
N PRO A 455 17.19 -12.96 -20.24
CA PRO A 455 17.87 -13.85 -21.19
C PRO A 455 19.34 -13.49 -21.45
N ASP A 456 19.67 -12.20 -21.38
CA ASP A 456 21.02 -11.67 -21.60
C ASP A 456 21.78 -11.42 -20.28
N GLY A 457 21.22 -11.88 -19.16
CA GLY A 457 21.63 -11.52 -17.80
C GLY A 457 20.99 -10.21 -17.32
N LEU A 458 21.11 -9.93 -16.02
CA LEU A 458 20.79 -8.63 -15.45
C LEU A 458 22.08 -8.02 -14.89
N ARG A 459 22.74 -7.20 -15.70
CA ARG A 459 24.06 -6.69 -15.37
C ARG A 459 23.99 -5.47 -14.47
N ILE A 460 24.76 -5.49 -13.39
CA ILE A 460 24.88 -4.37 -12.45
C ILE A 460 26.35 -4.05 -12.17
N ARG A 461 26.65 -2.77 -12.03
CA ARG A 461 27.93 -2.28 -11.51
C ARG A 461 27.80 -2.10 -10.02
N VAL A 462 28.63 -2.79 -9.25
CA VAL A 462 28.59 -2.74 -7.78
C VAL A 462 29.72 -1.87 -7.26
N SER A 463 29.41 -0.99 -6.31
CA SER A 463 30.40 -0.15 -5.61
C SER A 463 30.16 -0.19 -4.11
N LYS A 464 31.22 -0.11 -3.30
CA LYS A 464 31.10 -0.04 -1.85
C LYS A 464 30.25 1.16 -1.45
N THR A 465 29.39 0.94 -0.46
CA THR A 465 28.78 2.04 0.27
C THR A 465 29.92 2.82 0.95
N ARG A 466 30.33 3.96 0.37
CA ARG A 466 31.18 4.90 1.10
C ARG A 466 30.39 5.34 2.33
N PRO A 467 31.00 5.44 3.52
CA PRO A 467 30.39 6.25 4.57
C PRO A 467 30.21 7.62 3.93
N GLU A 468 28.97 8.06 3.79
CA GLU A 468 28.72 9.47 3.48
C GLU A 468 29.23 10.25 4.70
N VAL A 469 30.51 10.61 4.68
CA VAL A 469 30.98 11.83 5.31
C VAL A 469 30.46 12.96 4.44
N SER A 470 29.13 13.11 4.43
CA SER A 470 28.53 14.37 4.03
C SER A 470 28.95 15.35 5.11
N LEU A 471 29.70 16.40 4.74
CA LEU A 471 29.97 17.53 5.62
C LEU A 471 28.67 18.17 6.15
N SER A 472 27.49 17.88 5.56
CA SER A 472 26.18 18.25 6.12
C SER A 472 25.78 17.42 7.35
N PHE A 473 26.37 16.23 7.55
CA PHE A 473 26.13 15.35 8.68
C PHE A 473 26.99 15.76 9.89
N CYS A 474 28.26 16.15 9.68
CA CYS A 474 29.12 16.68 10.75
C CYS A 474 28.74 18.09 11.22
N LEU A 475 28.27 18.97 10.32
CA LEU A 475 27.73 20.29 10.72
C LEU A 475 26.38 20.19 11.45
N LYS A 476 25.61 19.12 11.22
CA LYS A 476 24.40 18.81 12.01
C LYS A 476 24.75 18.23 13.39
N PHE A 477 25.78 17.38 13.50
CA PHE A 477 26.18 16.81 14.79
C PHE A 477 26.93 17.78 15.71
N LEU A 478 27.74 18.71 15.19
CA LEU A 478 28.39 19.75 16.01
C LEU A 478 27.42 20.86 16.48
N LYS A 479 26.20 20.94 15.94
CA LYS A 479 25.10 21.73 16.51
C LYS A 479 24.10 20.91 17.35
N MET A 480 24.30 19.59 17.46
CA MET A 480 23.44 18.68 18.24
C MET A 480 24.14 18.06 19.46
N ALA A 481 25.27 18.63 19.87
CA ALA A 481 25.90 18.36 21.17
C ALA A 481 25.80 19.58 22.09
N THR A 482 24.61 20.19 22.16
CA THR A 482 24.14 20.89 23.35
C THR A 482 23.06 20.02 23.97
N PRO A 483 22.93 19.96 25.31
CA PRO A 483 21.85 19.22 25.95
C PRO A 483 20.53 19.63 25.30
N SER A 484 19.77 18.64 24.84
CA SER A 484 18.43 18.80 24.29
C SER A 484 17.55 19.56 25.30
N THR A 485 17.55 20.88 25.21
CA THR A 485 16.38 21.67 25.55
C THR A 485 15.38 21.37 24.45
N LYS A 486 14.24 20.75 24.81
CA LYS A 486 13.12 20.60 23.87
C LYS A 486 12.86 21.99 23.26
N PRO A 487 12.79 22.15 21.92
CA PRO A 487 12.44 23.44 21.34
C PRO A 487 11.11 23.91 21.93
N THR A 488 11.06 25.14 22.43
CA THR A 488 9.86 25.71 23.04
C THR A 488 8.72 25.68 22.00
N PRO A 489 7.53 25.16 22.35
CA PRO A 489 6.37 25.18 21.45
C PRO A 489 6.04 26.61 21.02
N LEU A 490 5.86 26.83 19.71
CA LEU A 490 5.54 28.16 19.16
C LEU A 490 4.15 28.59 19.60
N LEU A 491 3.98 29.86 20.02
CA LEU A 491 2.69 30.43 20.42
C LEU A 491 1.96 29.64 21.53
N LYS A 492 2.68 28.89 22.36
CA LYS A 492 2.09 28.07 23.44
C LYS A 492 1.07 28.85 24.29
N ASP A 493 1.43 30.08 24.66
CA ASP A 493 0.61 30.94 25.53
C ASP A 493 -0.37 31.84 24.75
N GLU A 494 -0.39 31.75 23.42
CA GLU A 494 -1.17 32.60 22.50
C GLU A 494 -2.12 31.81 21.60
N LEU A 495 -2.15 30.47 21.69
CA LEU A 495 -2.96 29.60 20.84
C LEU A 495 -3.81 28.62 21.66
N ASP A 496 -5.11 28.54 21.36
CA ASP A 496 -6.00 27.48 21.82
C ASP A 496 -6.32 26.50 20.68
N ILE A 497 -6.57 25.23 21.03
CA ILE A 497 -7.07 24.21 20.10
C ILE A 497 -8.55 23.93 20.41
N VAL A 498 -9.43 24.15 19.44
CA VAL A 498 -10.89 23.99 19.59
C VAL A 498 -11.38 22.71 18.89
N ILE A 499 -11.96 21.79 19.67
CA ILE A 499 -12.39 20.47 19.20
C ILE A 499 -13.88 20.27 19.51
N PRO A 500 -14.78 20.25 18.50
CA PRO A 500 -16.14 19.77 18.72
C PRO A 500 -16.18 18.25 18.75
N THR A 501 -17.04 17.68 19.59
CA THR A 501 -17.14 16.23 19.70
C THR A 501 -18.52 15.73 20.13
N ILE A 502 -18.76 14.46 19.80
CA ILE A 502 -19.87 13.65 20.32
C ILE A 502 -19.38 12.35 20.97
N ARG A 503 -18.05 12.17 21.15
CA ARG A 503 -17.42 10.90 21.54
C ARG A 503 -16.17 11.14 22.40
N ASN A 504 -15.61 10.05 22.94
CA ASN A 504 -14.33 10.12 23.67
C ASN A 504 -13.17 10.51 22.74
N LEU A 505 -12.22 11.27 23.27
CA LEU A 505 -11.14 11.90 22.50
C LEU A 505 -9.86 11.05 22.44
N ASP A 506 -9.99 9.74 22.22
CA ASP A 506 -8.84 8.83 22.12
C ASP A 506 -7.87 9.22 20.97
N PHE A 507 -8.37 9.94 19.96
CA PHE A 507 -7.55 10.46 18.85
C PHE A 507 -6.43 11.42 19.32
N LEU A 508 -6.60 12.05 20.49
CA LEU A 508 -5.60 12.93 21.08
C LEU A 508 -4.29 12.21 21.39
N GLU A 509 -4.30 10.88 21.62
CA GLU A 509 -3.06 10.14 21.84
C GLU A 509 -2.12 10.18 20.62
N MET A 510 -2.69 10.18 19.41
CA MET A 510 -1.90 10.33 18.19
C MET A 510 -1.38 11.77 18.05
N TRP A 511 -2.15 12.74 18.51
CA TRP A 511 -1.78 14.15 18.49
C TRP A 511 -0.94 14.60 19.68
N ARG A 512 -0.74 13.76 20.70
CA ARG A 512 -0.03 14.09 21.95
C ARG A 512 1.32 14.77 21.71
N PRO A 513 2.18 14.31 20.78
CA PRO A 513 3.46 14.98 20.52
C PRO A 513 3.33 16.44 20.06
N PHE A 514 2.16 16.83 19.53
CA PHE A 514 1.89 18.14 18.95
C PHE A 514 0.96 19.00 19.82
N PHE A 515 -0.04 18.42 20.48
CA PHE A 515 -1.11 19.15 21.16
C PHE A 515 -0.91 19.25 22.68
N GLU A 516 -0.20 18.31 23.31
CA GLU A 516 -0.01 18.30 24.78
C GLU A 516 0.48 19.64 25.36
N PRO A 517 1.31 20.45 24.67
CA PRO A 517 1.73 21.73 25.20
C PRO A 517 0.66 22.85 25.19
N TYR A 518 -0.43 22.69 24.45
CA TYR A 518 -1.43 23.74 24.21
C TYR A 518 -2.70 23.46 25.01
N HIS A 519 -3.42 24.53 25.34
CA HIS A 519 -4.72 24.43 25.99
C HIS A 519 -5.80 24.02 24.98
N LEU A 520 -6.67 23.09 25.37
CA LEU A 520 -7.76 22.57 24.53
C LEU A 520 -9.12 23.10 25.01
N ILE A 521 -9.95 23.54 24.08
CA ILE A 521 -11.36 23.87 24.33
C ILE A 521 -12.22 22.84 23.61
N ILE A 522 -12.87 21.99 24.38
CA ILE A 522 -13.69 20.88 23.88
C ILE A 522 -15.16 21.29 23.97
N VAL A 523 -15.89 21.17 22.85
CA VAL A 523 -17.32 21.48 22.81
C VAL A 523 -18.14 20.24 22.47
N GLN A 524 -18.88 19.74 23.45
CA GLN A 524 -19.75 18.58 23.32
C GLN A 524 -21.11 18.95 22.72
N ASP A 525 -21.38 18.44 21.52
CA ASP A 525 -22.67 18.63 20.82
C ASP A 525 -23.74 17.59 21.20
N GLY A 526 -23.29 16.40 21.61
CA GLY A 526 -24.13 15.25 21.93
C GLY A 526 -24.98 15.42 23.20
N ASP A 527 -25.53 14.31 23.68
CA ASP A 527 -26.30 14.26 24.91
C ASP A 527 -25.47 14.78 26.11
N PRO A 528 -25.86 15.90 26.75
CA PRO A 528 -25.11 16.50 27.86
C PRO A 528 -25.00 15.60 29.10
N SER A 529 -25.84 14.56 29.21
CA SER A 529 -25.74 13.59 30.31
C SER A 529 -24.60 12.59 30.14
N LYS A 530 -24.01 12.49 28.94
CA LYS A 530 -22.88 11.60 28.67
C LYS A 530 -21.57 12.30 28.99
N THR A 531 -20.74 11.64 29.78
CA THR A 531 -19.38 12.09 30.04
C THR A 531 -18.47 11.73 28.87
N ILE A 532 -17.81 12.75 28.30
CA ILE A 532 -16.75 12.58 27.32
C ILE A 532 -15.43 12.34 28.06
N LYS A 533 -14.72 11.27 27.69
CA LYS A 533 -13.38 10.99 28.21
C LYS A 533 -12.32 11.70 27.38
N VAL A 534 -11.43 12.40 28.06
CA VAL A 534 -10.22 13.01 27.50
C VAL A 534 -9.02 12.26 28.09
N PRO A 535 -7.99 11.88 27.30
CA PRO A 535 -6.81 11.23 27.84
C PRO A 535 -6.08 12.09 28.87
N ASP A 536 -5.39 11.45 29.82
CA ASP A 536 -4.67 12.15 30.87
C ASP A 536 -3.52 13.00 30.31
N GLY A 537 -3.21 14.12 31.00
CA GLY A 537 -2.07 14.97 30.71
C GLY A 537 -2.33 16.15 29.76
N PHE A 538 -3.53 16.28 29.19
CA PHE A 538 -3.93 17.46 28.44
C PHE A 538 -4.54 18.53 29.37
N ASP A 539 -4.20 19.79 29.14
CA ASP A 539 -4.85 20.95 29.75
C ASP A 539 -6.08 21.31 28.92
N TYR A 540 -7.29 21.20 29.49
CA TYR A 540 -8.51 21.42 28.75
C TYR A 540 -9.68 21.98 29.56
N GLU A 541 -10.56 22.69 28.85
CA GLU A 541 -11.93 23.00 29.29
C GLU A 541 -12.92 22.24 28.41
N LEU A 542 -14.00 21.72 29.03
CA LEU A 542 -15.07 21.04 28.33
C LEU A 542 -16.40 21.76 28.57
N TYR A 543 -17.08 22.08 27.48
CA TYR A 543 -18.38 22.73 27.48
C TYR A 543 -19.41 21.84 26.80
N ASN A 544 -20.61 21.72 27.37
CA ASN A 544 -21.75 21.09 26.72
C ASN A 544 -22.91 22.10 26.56
N ARG A 545 -24.01 21.65 25.98
CA ARG A 545 -25.20 22.49 25.75
C ARG A 545 -25.72 23.21 26.99
N ASN A 546 -25.65 22.60 28.18
CA ASN A 546 -26.10 23.24 29.41
C ASN A 546 -25.18 24.41 29.80
N ASP A 547 -23.87 24.26 29.59
CA ASP A 547 -22.92 25.35 29.83
C ASP A 547 -23.12 26.49 28.84
N ILE A 548 -23.34 26.18 27.55
CA ILE A 548 -23.64 27.18 26.52
C ILE A 548 -24.91 27.96 26.88
N ASN A 549 -25.99 27.26 27.24
CA ASN A 549 -27.25 27.89 27.65
C ASN A 549 -27.08 28.75 28.91
N ARG A 550 -26.27 28.28 29.87
CA ARG A 550 -25.99 29.03 31.11
C ARG A 550 -25.18 30.31 30.82
N ILE A 551 -24.19 30.23 29.94
CA ILE A 551 -23.25 31.32 29.66
C ILE A 551 -23.88 32.37 28.74
N LEU A 552 -24.58 31.95 27.69
CA LEU A 552 -25.17 32.86 26.69
C LEU A 552 -26.63 33.25 26.97
N GLY A 553 -27.30 32.53 27.89
CA GLY A 553 -28.72 32.76 28.18
C GLY A 553 -29.58 32.68 26.91
N PRO A 554 -30.49 33.63 26.66
CA PRO A 554 -31.31 33.67 25.45
C PRO A 554 -30.52 33.69 24.13
N LYS A 555 -29.29 34.23 24.16
CA LYS A 555 -28.42 34.31 22.98
C LYS A 555 -27.84 32.96 22.56
N ALA A 556 -27.95 31.92 23.40
CA ALA A 556 -27.57 30.55 23.03
C ALA A 556 -28.31 30.04 21.78
N SER A 557 -29.44 30.65 21.43
CA SER A 557 -30.19 30.39 20.20
C SER A 557 -29.40 30.62 18.90
N CYS A 558 -28.30 31.38 18.92
CA CYS A 558 -27.41 31.53 17.77
C CYS A 558 -26.43 30.36 17.59
N ILE A 559 -26.27 29.47 18.58
CA ILE A 559 -25.39 28.31 18.46
C ILE A 559 -26.17 27.12 17.90
N SER A 560 -25.70 26.61 16.76
CA SER A 560 -26.27 25.43 16.13
C SER A 560 -25.77 24.13 16.79
N PHE A 561 -26.60 23.10 16.74
CA PHE A 561 -26.33 21.78 17.33
C PHE A 561 -26.75 20.64 16.39
N LYS A 562 -26.23 19.43 16.64
CA LYS A 562 -26.26 18.26 15.74
C LYS A 562 -25.50 18.47 14.44
N ASP A 563 -24.49 19.34 14.50
CA ASP A 563 -23.56 19.71 13.44
C ASP A 563 -22.20 20.11 14.06
N SER A 564 -21.26 20.45 13.19
CA SER A 564 -19.92 20.92 13.58
C SER A 564 -19.91 22.33 14.17
N ALA A 565 -20.99 23.09 14.05
CA ALA A 565 -21.02 24.53 14.31
C ALA A 565 -21.03 24.87 15.81
N CYS A 566 -21.26 23.89 16.69
CA CYS A 566 -21.10 24.07 18.14
C CYS A 566 -19.70 24.60 18.51
N ARG A 567 -18.66 24.31 17.69
CA ARG A 567 -17.30 24.83 17.85
C ARG A 567 -17.21 26.36 17.87
N CYS A 568 -18.19 27.06 17.28
CA CYS A 568 -18.25 28.52 17.33
C CYS A 568 -18.27 29.03 18.77
N PHE A 569 -18.91 28.30 19.69
CA PHE A 569 -18.84 28.64 21.11
C PHE A 569 -17.39 28.61 21.64
N GLY A 570 -16.62 27.60 21.24
CA GLY A 570 -15.19 27.51 21.55
C GLY A 570 -14.39 28.72 21.06
N TYR A 571 -14.70 29.23 19.85
CA TYR A 571 -14.07 30.43 19.32
C TYR A 571 -14.37 31.68 20.15
N MET A 572 -15.59 31.76 20.65
CA MET A 572 -16.09 32.87 21.44
C MET A 572 -15.47 32.92 22.84
N VAL A 573 -15.33 31.76 23.51
CA VAL A 573 -14.78 31.68 24.87
C VAL A 573 -13.27 31.71 24.94
N SER A 574 -12.57 31.26 23.89
CA SER A 574 -11.11 31.40 23.80
C SER A 574 -10.69 32.85 24.04
N LYS A 575 -9.63 33.04 24.84
CA LYS A 575 -9.02 34.35 25.10
C LYS A 575 -7.63 34.48 24.46
N LYS A 576 -7.24 33.48 23.68
CA LYS A 576 -5.96 33.41 22.99
C LYS A 576 -6.05 34.11 21.64
N LYS A 577 -4.92 34.63 21.19
CA LYS A 577 -4.84 35.38 19.93
C LYS A 577 -5.11 34.50 18.72
N TYR A 578 -4.64 33.26 18.74
CA TYR A 578 -4.82 32.32 17.64
C TYR A 578 -5.68 31.15 18.07
N ILE A 579 -6.43 30.62 17.11
CA ILE A 579 -7.20 29.39 17.27
C ILE A 579 -6.78 28.41 16.17
N PHE A 580 -6.56 27.16 16.56
CA PHE A 580 -6.57 26.02 15.66
C PHE A 580 -7.79 25.16 15.96
N THR A 581 -8.51 24.70 14.94
CA THR A 581 -9.66 23.81 15.10
C THR A 581 -9.48 22.54 14.28
N ILE A 582 -9.88 21.42 14.87
CA ILE A 582 -9.77 20.09 14.28
C ILE A 582 -10.92 19.20 14.73
N ASP A 583 -11.39 18.32 13.85
CA ASP A 583 -12.45 17.36 14.15
C ASP A 583 -11.92 16.12 14.88
N ASP A 584 -12.78 15.50 15.68
CA ASP A 584 -12.44 14.33 16.50
C ASP A 584 -12.19 13.01 15.72
N ASP A 585 -12.33 13.05 14.39
CA ASP A 585 -12.07 11.94 13.46
C ASP A 585 -10.95 12.25 12.45
N CYS A 586 -10.15 13.27 12.75
CA CYS A 586 -9.00 13.75 11.99
C CYS A 586 -7.67 13.40 12.68
N PHE A 587 -6.83 12.65 11.99
CA PHE A 587 -5.60 12.04 12.51
C PHE A 587 -4.35 12.67 11.90
N VAL A 588 -3.19 12.37 12.48
CA VAL A 588 -1.88 12.82 11.98
C VAL A 588 -1.63 12.21 10.59
N ALA A 589 -1.57 13.06 9.55
CA ALA A 589 -1.19 12.62 8.22
C ALA A 589 0.32 12.43 8.08
N LYS A 590 0.71 11.73 7.02
CA LYS A 590 2.11 11.56 6.62
C LYS A 590 2.36 12.22 5.28
N ASP A 591 3.49 12.89 5.15
CA ASP A 591 3.94 13.47 3.88
C ASP A 591 4.39 12.35 2.90
N PRO A 592 4.72 12.67 1.64
CA PRO A 592 5.21 11.68 0.69
C PRO A 592 6.52 10.98 1.11
N SER A 593 7.26 11.54 2.06
CA SER A 593 8.44 10.90 2.65
C SER A 593 8.09 9.90 3.76
N GLY A 594 6.85 9.89 4.22
CA GLY A 594 6.36 9.06 5.33
C GLY A 594 6.52 9.71 6.70
N LYS A 595 7.00 10.95 6.77
CA LYS A 595 7.14 11.71 8.00
C LYS A 595 5.78 12.22 8.45
N GLU A 596 5.52 12.14 9.75
CA GLU A 596 4.32 12.74 10.36
C GLU A 596 4.31 14.25 10.12
N ILE A 597 3.15 14.75 9.70
CA ILE A 597 2.92 16.17 9.43
C ILE A 597 2.47 16.82 10.74
N ASN A 598 3.29 17.76 11.23
CA ASN A 598 2.88 18.65 12.31
C ASN A 598 1.98 19.75 11.74
N ALA A 599 0.68 19.44 11.59
CA ALA A 599 -0.28 20.37 11.00
C ALA A 599 -0.37 21.68 11.80
N LEU A 600 -0.38 21.62 13.13
CA LEU A 600 -0.44 22.79 13.98
C LEU A 600 0.73 23.77 13.74
N GLU A 601 1.96 23.26 13.71
CA GLU A 601 3.14 24.10 13.45
C GLU A 601 3.10 24.75 12.06
N GLN A 602 2.60 24.04 11.05
CA GLN A 602 2.48 24.60 9.71
C GLN A 602 1.37 25.66 9.62
N HIS A 603 0.25 25.48 10.30
CA HIS A 603 -0.78 26.52 10.45
C HIS A 603 -0.20 27.77 11.11
N ILE A 604 0.57 27.62 12.18
CA ILE A 604 1.27 28.72 12.86
C ILE A 604 2.18 29.47 11.88
N LYS A 605 3.01 28.75 11.10
CA LYS A 605 3.88 29.35 10.07
C LYS A 605 3.09 30.12 9.01
N ASN A 606 1.95 29.60 8.58
CA ASN A 606 1.10 30.26 7.60
C ASN A 606 0.49 31.55 8.14
N LEU A 607 0.01 31.55 9.40
CA LEU A 607 -0.55 32.74 10.05
C LEU A 607 0.51 33.82 10.31
N LEU A 608 1.72 33.42 10.69
CA LEU A 608 2.83 34.34 10.97
C LEU A 608 3.52 34.88 9.71
N SER A 609 3.22 34.35 8.52
CA SER A 609 3.80 34.83 7.25
C SER A 609 2.80 35.70 6.49
N PRO A 610 3.25 36.75 5.77
CA PRO A 610 2.36 37.60 4.99
C PRO A 610 1.67 36.85 3.85
N SER A 611 0.61 37.42 3.31
CA SER A 611 -0.16 36.92 2.16
C SER A 611 -0.12 37.88 0.98
N THR A 612 -0.39 37.37 -0.23
CA THR A 612 -0.36 38.13 -1.49
C THR A 612 -1.72 38.16 -2.22
N PRO A 613 -2.83 38.63 -1.61
CA PRO A 613 -4.15 38.50 -2.20
C PRO A 613 -4.39 39.45 -3.39
N LEU A 614 -3.61 40.53 -3.49
CA LEU A 614 -3.80 41.58 -4.51
C LEU A 614 -3.17 41.25 -5.87
N PHE A 615 -2.21 40.34 -5.92
CA PHE A 615 -1.56 39.90 -7.15
C PHE A 615 -1.15 38.44 -7.02
N PHE A 616 -1.60 37.59 -7.94
CA PHE A 616 -1.38 36.14 -7.82
C PHE A 616 0.06 35.75 -8.22
N ASN A 617 0.81 35.14 -7.29
CA ASN A 617 2.13 34.57 -7.59
C ASN A 617 1.95 33.17 -8.21
N THR A 618 2.42 32.97 -9.45
CA THR A 618 2.07 31.78 -10.25
C THR A 618 2.82 30.49 -9.90
N LEU A 619 3.90 30.56 -9.11
CA LEU A 619 4.61 29.36 -8.65
C LEU A 619 3.96 28.85 -7.36
N TYR A 620 4.22 29.51 -6.22
CA TYR A 620 3.73 29.15 -4.89
C TYR A 620 3.72 30.40 -3.99
N ASP A 621 3.32 30.27 -2.73
CA ASP A 621 3.50 31.32 -1.73
C ASP A 621 4.97 31.78 -1.64
N PRO A 622 5.29 33.05 -1.93
CA PRO A 622 6.67 33.55 -1.99
C PRO A 622 7.33 33.68 -0.61
N TYR A 623 6.59 33.56 0.49
CA TYR A 623 7.14 33.64 1.86
C TYR A 623 7.52 32.28 2.45
N ARG A 624 7.33 31.19 1.69
CA ARG A 624 7.85 29.89 2.08
C ARG A 624 9.36 29.83 1.87
N GLU A 625 10.02 29.06 2.73
CA GLU A 625 11.44 28.74 2.57
C GLU A 625 11.70 28.12 1.18
N GLY A 626 12.63 28.71 0.44
CA GLY A 626 12.99 28.26 -0.91
C GLY A 626 12.09 28.77 -2.04
N ALA A 627 11.06 29.58 -1.75
CA ALA A 627 10.24 30.25 -2.75
C ALA A 627 10.68 31.72 -2.96
N ASP A 628 10.29 32.30 -4.10
CA ASP A 628 10.55 33.71 -4.43
C ASP A 628 9.39 34.29 -5.26
N PHE A 629 9.36 35.61 -5.38
CA PHE A 629 8.46 36.34 -6.27
C PHE A 629 8.83 36.10 -7.73
N VAL A 630 7.85 35.71 -8.55
CA VAL A 630 8.07 35.53 -9.99
C VAL A 630 8.36 36.85 -10.70
N ARG A 631 9.04 36.78 -11.85
CA ARG A 631 9.24 37.92 -12.74
C ARG A 631 7.88 38.55 -13.09
N GLY A 632 7.77 39.86 -12.92
CA GLY A 632 6.55 40.63 -13.18
C GLY A 632 5.71 40.89 -11.93
N TYR A 633 6.02 40.26 -10.78
CA TYR A 633 5.35 40.59 -9.53
C TYR A 633 5.78 41.99 -9.03
N PRO A 634 4.83 42.94 -8.82
CA PRO A 634 5.16 44.31 -8.44
C PRO A 634 5.94 44.40 -7.12
N PHE A 635 7.06 45.13 -7.12
CA PHE A 635 7.90 45.30 -5.93
C PHE A 635 7.14 45.96 -4.76
N SER A 636 6.25 46.91 -5.05
CA SER A 636 5.43 47.60 -4.06
C SER A 636 4.44 46.69 -3.33
N LEU A 637 4.22 45.46 -3.81
CA LEU A 637 3.29 44.50 -3.22
C LEU A 637 4.02 43.31 -2.53
N ARG A 638 5.36 43.35 -2.43
CA ARG A 638 6.16 42.23 -1.90
C ARG A 638 6.22 42.16 -0.38
N GLU A 639 5.83 43.21 0.33
CA GLU A 639 5.66 43.15 1.79
C GLU A 639 4.43 42.33 2.20
N GLY A 640 3.46 42.20 1.28
CA GLY A 640 2.24 41.43 1.50
C GLY A 640 1.30 42.09 2.50
N VAL A 641 0.33 41.32 2.97
CA VAL A 641 -0.63 41.73 4.00
C VAL A 641 -0.72 40.69 5.11
N HIS A 642 -1.31 41.05 6.25
CA HIS A 642 -1.54 40.10 7.35
C HIS A 642 -2.37 38.89 6.90
N THR A 643 -2.01 37.70 7.38
CA THR A 643 -2.76 36.47 7.12
C THR A 643 -3.75 36.25 8.25
N ALA A 644 -5.04 36.44 7.98
CA ALA A 644 -6.10 36.27 8.97
C ALA A 644 -6.46 34.78 9.17
N VAL A 645 -6.40 33.98 8.10
CA VAL A 645 -6.84 32.57 8.10
C VAL A 645 -5.85 31.68 7.35
N SER A 646 -5.58 30.51 7.91
CA SER A 646 -4.87 29.40 7.27
C SER A 646 -5.79 28.19 7.22
N HIS A 647 -6.22 27.82 6.01
CA HIS A 647 -7.04 26.63 5.73
C HIS A 647 -6.16 25.46 5.26
N GLY A 648 -6.22 24.35 5.97
CA GLY A 648 -5.48 23.13 5.64
C GLY A 648 -6.33 22.16 4.82
N LEU A 649 -5.67 21.20 4.19
CA LEU A 649 -6.29 20.13 3.41
C LEU A 649 -6.24 18.80 4.17
N TRP A 650 -6.72 17.73 3.53
CA TRP A 650 -6.67 16.40 4.14
C TRP A 650 -6.57 15.29 3.11
N LEU A 651 -6.04 14.16 3.57
CA LEU A 651 -5.93 12.91 2.81
C LEU A 651 -7.08 11.96 3.18
N ASN A 652 -7.18 10.88 2.41
CA ASN A 652 -8.15 9.78 2.54
C ASN A 652 -9.56 10.12 2.04
N ILE A 653 -10.47 10.64 2.86
CA ILE A 653 -11.87 10.86 2.42
C ILE A 653 -11.99 12.22 1.73
N PRO A 654 -12.24 12.32 0.41
CA PRO A 654 -12.32 13.61 -0.29
C PRO A 654 -13.56 14.41 0.13
N ASP A 655 -13.46 15.74 0.04
CA ASP A 655 -14.57 16.67 0.31
C ASP A 655 -15.53 16.80 -0.87
N TYR A 656 -16.26 15.72 -1.14
CA TYR A 656 -17.24 15.72 -2.22
C TYR A 656 -18.62 16.07 -1.69
N ASP A 657 -19.40 16.78 -2.51
CA ASP A 657 -20.84 16.85 -2.35
C ASP A 657 -21.45 15.43 -2.42
N ALA A 658 -22.62 15.24 -1.80
CA ALA A 658 -23.26 13.94 -1.72
C ALA A 658 -23.52 13.28 -3.09
N PRO A 659 -24.00 13.97 -4.14
CA PRO A 659 -24.08 13.41 -5.49
C PRO A 659 -22.73 12.87 -6.00
N THR A 660 -21.65 13.62 -5.85
CA THR A 660 -20.31 13.21 -6.26
C THR A 660 -19.84 12.01 -5.44
N GLN A 661 -20.11 11.98 -4.13
CA GLN A 661 -19.83 10.80 -3.28
C GLN A 661 -20.61 9.57 -3.74
N LEU A 662 -21.87 9.72 -4.19
CA LEU A 662 -22.70 8.60 -4.68
C LEU A 662 -22.12 7.98 -5.96
N VAL A 663 -21.57 8.79 -6.87
CA VAL A 663 -20.96 8.29 -8.12
C VAL A 663 -19.49 7.88 -7.94
N LYS A 664 -18.82 8.35 -6.89
CA LYS A 664 -17.42 8.03 -6.55
C LYS A 664 -17.22 7.49 -5.12
N PRO A 665 -17.99 6.48 -4.66
CA PRO A 665 -18.03 6.07 -3.25
C PRO A 665 -16.70 5.47 -2.74
N ARG A 666 -15.80 5.10 -3.65
CA ARG A 666 -14.51 4.47 -3.35
C ARG A 666 -13.31 5.36 -3.64
N GLU A 667 -13.52 6.57 -4.16
CA GLU A 667 -12.40 7.48 -4.41
C GLU A 667 -11.80 7.94 -3.08
N ARG A 668 -10.48 8.15 -3.09
CA ARG A 668 -9.72 8.62 -1.93
C ARG A 668 -8.81 9.76 -2.36
N ASN A 669 -8.69 10.79 -1.52
CA ASN A 669 -7.71 11.85 -1.73
C ASN A 669 -6.33 11.38 -1.25
N THR A 670 -5.50 10.87 -2.17
CA THR A 670 -4.12 10.47 -1.88
C THR A 670 -3.11 11.52 -2.33
N ARG A 671 -3.57 12.59 -2.99
CA ARG A 671 -2.71 13.59 -3.60
C ARG A 671 -2.27 14.63 -2.57
N TYR A 672 -1.07 14.42 -2.03
CA TYR A 672 -0.36 15.44 -1.27
C TYR A 672 0.27 16.45 -2.23
N VAL A 673 -0.08 17.72 -2.09
CA VAL A 673 0.54 18.82 -2.85
C VAL A 673 1.31 19.69 -1.85
N ASP A 674 2.64 19.74 -2.01
CA ASP A 674 3.51 20.58 -1.18
C ASP A 674 3.44 22.05 -1.62
N ALA A 675 2.26 22.66 -1.45
CA ALA A 675 2.01 24.05 -1.83
C ALA A 675 1.20 24.75 -0.75
N VAL A 676 1.56 26.02 -0.52
CA VAL A 676 0.70 26.99 0.14
C VAL A 676 0.39 28.04 -0.91
N LEU A 677 -0.87 28.48 -0.96
CA LEU A 677 -1.36 29.48 -1.90
C LEU A 677 -2.15 30.53 -1.13
N THR A 678 -2.02 31.79 -1.53
CA THR A 678 -2.95 32.85 -1.09
C THR A 678 -4.21 32.81 -1.95
N VAL A 679 -5.39 32.84 -1.33
CA VAL A 679 -6.67 33.00 -2.04
C VAL A 679 -6.76 34.45 -2.56
N PRO A 680 -6.90 34.69 -3.88
CA PRO A 680 -6.93 36.04 -4.43
C PRO A 680 -8.10 36.89 -3.92
N LYS A 681 -7.92 38.21 -3.89
CA LYS A 681 -8.98 39.17 -3.58
C LYS A 681 -10.16 39.01 -4.57
N GLY A 682 -11.38 38.99 -4.06
CA GLY A 682 -12.60 38.80 -4.86
C GLY A 682 -12.93 37.34 -5.19
N THR A 683 -12.08 36.38 -4.79
CA THR A 683 -12.31 34.95 -5.04
C THR A 683 -12.85 34.26 -3.79
N LEU A 684 -13.97 33.55 -3.94
CA LEU A 684 -14.53 32.66 -2.92
C LEU A 684 -13.90 31.27 -3.00
N PHE A 685 -13.93 30.53 -1.89
CA PHE A 685 -13.47 29.14 -1.83
C PHE A 685 -14.32 28.34 -0.82
N PRO A 686 -14.43 27.01 -0.97
CA PRO A 686 -15.12 26.15 -0.01
C PRO A 686 -14.19 25.92 1.19
N MET A 687 -14.35 26.71 2.26
CA MET A 687 -13.61 26.52 3.50
C MET A 687 -14.19 25.33 4.27
N CYS A 688 -13.31 24.47 4.79
CA CYS A 688 -13.68 23.39 5.68
C CYS A 688 -13.22 23.65 7.12
N GLY A 689 -14.08 23.36 8.09
CA GLY A 689 -13.79 23.54 9.52
C GLY A 689 -12.88 22.46 10.13
N MET A 690 -12.63 21.33 9.45
CA MET A 690 -11.93 20.17 10.01
C MET A 690 -10.42 20.36 10.20
N ASN A 691 -9.80 21.34 9.51
CA ASN A 691 -8.37 21.62 9.56
C ASN A 691 -8.11 23.11 9.29
N LEU A 692 -8.32 23.94 10.29
CA LEU A 692 -8.39 25.39 10.11
C LEU A 692 -7.73 26.12 11.27
N ALA A 693 -6.96 27.16 10.97
CA ALA A 693 -6.44 28.07 11.98
C ALA A 693 -6.67 29.52 11.58
N PHE A 694 -6.83 30.41 12.56
CA PHE A 694 -7.05 31.84 12.31
C PHE A 694 -6.54 32.71 13.44
N ASP A 695 -6.23 33.97 13.11
CA ASP A 695 -6.00 35.03 14.07
C ASP A 695 -7.36 35.54 14.56
N ARG A 696 -7.69 35.17 15.79
CA ARG A 696 -8.95 35.48 16.45
C ARG A 696 -9.14 36.98 16.65
N GLU A 697 -8.06 37.72 16.91
CA GLU A 697 -8.13 39.18 17.08
C GLU A 697 -8.44 39.86 15.76
N LEU A 698 -7.91 39.35 14.64
CA LEU A 698 -8.22 39.88 13.32
C LEU A 698 -9.64 39.53 12.88
N ILE A 699 -10.02 38.24 12.88
CA ILE A 699 -11.22 37.78 12.14
C ILE A 699 -12.25 37.01 12.99
N GLY A 700 -12.00 36.83 14.29
CA GLY A 700 -12.83 36.03 15.19
C GLY A 700 -14.34 36.28 15.13
N PRO A 701 -14.84 37.54 15.16
CA PRO A 701 -16.27 37.81 15.08
C PRO A 701 -16.94 37.35 13.78
N ALA A 702 -16.17 37.14 12.70
CA ALA A 702 -16.69 36.62 11.43
C ALA A 702 -16.63 35.09 11.31
N MET A 703 -16.00 34.39 12.26
CA MET A 703 -15.88 32.93 12.27
C MET A 703 -17.14 32.26 12.85
N TYR A 704 -18.28 32.48 12.19
CA TYR A 704 -19.58 31.94 12.58
C TYR A 704 -20.17 31.06 11.50
N PHE A 705 -20.45 29.80 11.86
CA PHE A 705 -20.87 28.73 10.95
C PHE A 705 -22.38 28.77 10.64
N GLY A 706 -23.14 29.66 11.28
CA GLY A 706 -24.56 29.83 11.00
C GLY A 706 -25.46 28.72 11.58
N LEU A 707 -26.75 28.81 11.28
CA LEU A 707 -27.78 27.90 11.80
C LEU A 707 -28.11 26.78 10.80
N MET A 708 -27.31 25.72 10.73
CA MET A 708 -27.52 24.65 9.73
C MET A 708 -27.64 23.24 10.33
N GLY A 709 -27.89 23.18 11.64
CA GLY A 709 -28.07 21.95 12.39
C GLY A 709 -29.50 21.43 12.38
N ASP A 710 -29.88 20.73 13.44
CA ASP A 710 -31.20 20.10 13.51
C ASP A 710 -32.35 21.10 13.38
N GLY A 711 -33.37 20.75 12.60
CA GLY A 711 -34.56 21.57 12.38
C GLY A 711 -34.38 22.73 11.38
N GLN A 712 -33.23 22.85 10.73
CA GLN A 712 -32.97 23.87 9.70
C GLN A 712 -33.15 23.28 8.29
N PRO A 713 -33.52 24.09 7.27
CA PRO A 713 -33.78 23.58 5.92
C PRO A 713 -32.51 23.21 5.13
N ILE A 714 -31.34 23.59 5.62
CA ILE A 714 -30.02 23.35 5.01
C ILE A 714 -29.05 22.82 6.07
N GLY A 715 -28.14 21.91 5.68
CA GLY A 715 -27.08 21.38 6.53
C GLY A 715 -25.83 21.01 5.75
N ARG A 716 -24.66 20.92 6.41
CA ARG A 716 -23.33 20.68 5.81
C ARG A 716 -22.83 21.79 4.87
N TYR A 717 -23.31 23.01 5.10
CA TYR A 717 -22.91 24.22 4.37
C TYR A 717 -22.34 25.29 5.32
N ASP A 718 -22.22 24.95 6.59
CA ASP A 718 -21.99 25.84 7.72
C ASP A 718 -20.57 26.43 7.70
N ASP A 719 -19.57 25.59 7.44
CA ASP A 719 -18.19 26.02 7.25
C ASP A 719 -17.95 26.78 5.94
N MET A 720 -18.56 26.34 4.83
CA MET A 720 -18.50 27.08 3.56
C MET A 720 -19.11 28.48 3.69
N TRP A 721 -20.27 28.60 4.35
CA TRP A 721 -20.92 29.87 4.65
C TRP A 721 -20.02 30.80 5.46
N ALA A 722 -19.45 30.30 6.55
CA ALA A 722 -18.48 31.04 7.35
C ALA A 722 -17.29 31.50 6.49
N GLY A 723 -16.79 30.62 5.63
CA GLY A 723 -15.68 30.90 4.72
C GLY A 723 -15.99 32.04 3.74
N TRP A 724 -17.20 32.07 3.17
CA TRP A 724 -17.61 33.13 2.25
C TRP A 724 -17.80 34.47 2.96
N CYS A 725 -18.43 34.47 4.15
CA CYS A 725 -18.58 35.68 4.96
C CYS A 725 -17.22 36.25 5.37
N MET A 726 -16.37 35.38 5.93
CA MET A 726 -15.00 35.73 6.32
C MET A 726 -14.21 36.28 5.13
N LYS A 727 -14.32 35.66 3.95
CA LYS A 727 -13.56 36.07 2.77
C LYS A 727 -13.95 37.46 2.28
N VAL A 728 -15.25 37.77 2.23
CA VAL A 728 -15.74 39.13 1.89
C VAL A 728 -15.17 40.16 2.87
N ILE A 729 -15.13 39.83 4.15
CA ILE A 729 -14.62 40.74 5.19
C ILE A 729 -13.09 40.88 5.10
N CYS A 730 -12.34 39.80 4.95
CA CYS A 730 -10.89 39.85 4.74
C CYS A 730 -10.53 40.71 3.52
N ASP A 731 -11.26 40.59 2.41
CA ASP A 731 -11.02 41.39 1.20
C ASP A 731 -11.30 42.88 1.40
N HIS A 732 -12.29 43.21 2.22
CA HIS A 732 -12.63 44.57 2.63
C HIS A 732 -11.58 45.16 3.58
N MET A 733 -11.15 44.38 4.57
CA MET A 733 -10.14 44.76 5.56
C MET A 733 -8.70 44.75 5.00
N GLY A 734 -8.49 44.17 3.82
CA GLY A 734 -7.18 44.06 3.19
C GLY A 734 -6.30 42.95 3.78
N TRP A 735 -6.89 41.90 4.32
CA TRP A 735 -6.19 40.74 4.88
C TRP A 735 -6.19 39.55 3.92
N GLY A 736 -5.20 38.68 4.10
CA GLY A 736 -5.02 37.49 3.29
C GLY A 736 -5.55 36.22 3.94
N VAL A 737 -5.87 35.26 3.08
CA VAL A 737 -6.27 33.90 3.45
C VAL A 737 -5.36 32.94 2.70
N LYS A 738 -4.75 32.00 3.44
CA LYS A 738 -3.91 30.95 2.85
C LYS A 738 -4.65 29.61 2.83
N THR A 739 -4.40 28.82 1.79
CA THR A 739 -4.89 27.44 1.66
C THR A 739 -3.81 26.52 1.11
N GLY A 740 -3.90 25.22 1.40
CA GLY A 740 -2.94 24.20 0.95
C GLY A 740 -2.40 23.41 2.14
N LEU A 741 -1.09 23.45 2.36
CA LEU A 741 -0.53 22.89 3.60
C LEU A 741 -1.08 23.61 4.84
N PRO A 742 -1.32 22.89 5.94
CA PRO A 742 -1.00 21.47 6.18
C PRO A 742 -2.07 20.48 5.76
N TYR A 743 -1.69 19.19 5.71
CA TYR A 743 -2.61 18.07 5.57
C TYR A 743 -2.84 17.33 6.89
N ILE A 744 -4.08 16.91 7.14
CA ILE A 744 -4.48 15.91 8.15
C ILE A 744 -5.00 14.63 7.47
N TRP A 745 -5.25 13.56 8.23
CA TRP A 745 -5.84 12.32 7.72
C TRP A 745 -7.28 12.18 8.21
N HIS A 746 -8.26 12.37 7.32
CA HIS A 746 -9.67 12.26 7.68
C HIS A 746 -10.16 10.82 7.54
N SER A 747 -10.68 10.23 8.61
CA SER A 747 -10.99 8.79 8.67
C SER A 747 -12.42 8.42 8.26
N LYS A 748 -13.37 9.35 8.33
CA LYS A 748 -14.80 9.04 8.33
C LYS A 748 -15.49 9.38 7.01
N ALA A 749 -15.95 8.35 6.31
CA ALA A 749 -16.92 8.53 5.23
C ALA A 749 -18.34 8.62 5.82
N SER A 750 -19.01 9.75 5.63
CA SER A 750 -20.41 9.91 6.03
C SER A 750 -21.36 9.21 5.05
N ASN A 751 -22.59 8.92 5.48
CA ASN A 751 -23.58 8.29 4.60
C ASN A 751 -24.04 9.29 3.52
N PRO A 752 -23.76 9.04 2.23
CA PRO A 752 -24.03 10.02 1.18
C PRO A 752 -25.53 10.24 0.95
N PHE A 753 -26.40 9.27 1.27
CA PHE A 753 -27.85 9.47 1.17
C PHE A 753 -28.39 10.37 2.27
N VAL A 754 -27.83 10.27 3.48
CA VAL A 754 -28.17 11.19 4.58
C VAL A 754 -27.67 12.58 4.26
N ASN A 755 -26.45 12.68 3.74
CA ASN A 755 -25.86 13.95 3.33
C ASN A 755 -26.65 14.60 2.19
N LEU A 756 -27.08 13.84 1.18
CA LEU A 756 -27.90 14.38 0.09
C LEU A 756 -29.18 15.04 0.60
N LYS A 757 -29.85 14.44 1.58
CA LYS A 757 -31.04 15.04 2.22
C LYS A 757 -30.74 16.33 2.99
N LYS A 758 -29.51 16.49 3.50
CA LYS A 758 -29.08 17.72 4.17
C LYS A 758 -28.63 18.78 3.17
N GLU A 759 -28.00 18.36 2.08
CA GLU A 759 -27.31 19.22 1.13
C GLU A 759 -28.20 19.70 -0.04
N TYR A 760 -29.27 18.97 -0.42
CA TYR A 760 -29.99 19.22 -1.67
C TYR A 760 -30.50 20.67 -1.83
N LYS A 761 -31.01 21.30 -0.75
CA LYS A 761 -31.40 22.72 -0.80
C LYS A 761 -30.20 23.63 -0.97
N GLY A 762 -29.10 23.35 -0.28
CA GLY A 762 -27.85 24.09 -0.43
C GLY A 762 -27.29 24.02 -1.85
N ILE A 763 -27.30 22.83 -2.47
CA ILE A 763 -26.88 22.64 -3.86
C ILE A 763 -27.70 23.54 -4.80
N TYR A 764 -29.02 23.60 -4.60
CA TYR A 764 -29.89 24.45 -5.39
C TYR A 764 -29.69 25.94 -5.09
N TRP A 765 -29.59 26.33 -3.82
CA TRP A 765 -29.45 27.73 -3.41
C TRP A 765 -28.08 28.33 -3.70
N GLN A 766 -27.04 27.52 -3.90
CA GLN A 766 -25.71 28.02 -4.29
C GLN A 766 -25.75 28.93 -5.52
N GLU A 767 -26.65 28.66 -6.47
CA GLU A 767 -26.86 29.49 -7.66
C GLU A 767 -27.29 30.93 -7.34
N GLU A 768 -27.88 31.17 -6.16
CA GLU A 768 -28.22 32.52 -5.66
C GLU A 768 -27.18 33.03 -4.65
N LEU A 769 -26.63 32.14 -3.82
CA LEU A 769 -25.68 32.51 -2.75
C LEU A 769 -24.33 32.98 -3.31
N ILE A 770 -23.77 32.29 -4.30
CA ILE A 770 -22.45 32.63 -4.84
C ILE A 770 -22.47 33.99 -5.54
N PRO A 771 -23.42 34.31 -6.44
CA PRO A 771 -23.53 35.65 -7.00
C PRO A 771 -23.77 36.73 -5.95
N PHE A 772 -24.53 36.43 -4.89
CA PHE A 772 -24.70 37.35 -3.77
C PHE A 772 -23.36 37.70 -3.10
N PHE A 773 -22.54 36.72 -2.72
CA PHE A 773 -21.25 36.98 -2.08
C PHE A 773 -20.25 37.66 -3.03
N GLN A 774 -20.24 37.30 -4.32
CA GLN A 774 -19.38 37.93 -5.34
C GLN A 774 -19.74 39.40 -5.60
N SER A 775 -21.02 39.76 -5.46
CA SER A 775 -21.51 41.14 -5.63
C SER A 775 -21.59 41.92 -4.32
N CYS A 776 -21.27 41.30 -3.20
CA CYS A 776 -21.32 41.95 -1.90
C CYS A 776 -20.22 43.01 -1.81
N VAL A 777 -20.63 44.25 -1.55
CA VAL A 777 -19.72 45.38 -1.28
C VAL A 777 -20.08 45.92 0.09
N LEU A 778 -19.07 46.00 0.96
CA LEU A 778 -19.21 46.58 2.28
C LEU A 778 -18.88 48.09 2.22
N PRO A 779 -19.63 48.95 2.91
CA PRO A 779 -19.34 50.38 3.00
C PRO A 779 -17.96 50.63 3.60
N LYS A 780 -17.29 51.71 3.16
CA LYS A 780 -15.95 52.08 3.67
C LYS A 780 -15.97 52.44 5.16
N GLU A 781 -17.14 52.80 5.67
CA GLU A 781 -17.42 53.14 7.06
C GLU A 781 -17.40 51.90 7.97
N CYS A 782 -17.52 50.69 7.41
CA CYS A 782 -17.33 49.45 8.14
C CYS A 782 -15.83 49.23 8.35
N THR A 783 -15.30 49.70 9.47
CA THR A 783 -13.86 49.65 9.81
C THR A 783 -13.51 48.53 10.80
N THR A 784 -14.50 47.83 11.35
CA THR A 784 -14.30 46.67 12.24
C THR A 784 -14.98 45.43 11.68
N VAL A 785 -14.51 44.24 12.09
CA VAL A 785 -15.12 42.97 11.66
C VAL A 785 -16.57 42.86 12.11
N GLN A 786 -16.90 43.31 13.32
CA GLN A 786 -18.27 43.35 13.80
C GLN A 786 -19.16 44.22 12.91
N GLN A 787 -18.72 45.44 12.56
CA GLN A 787 -19.47 46.32 11.66
C GLN A 787 -19.66 45.69 10.28
N CYS A 788 -18.61 45.06 9.75
CA CYS A 788 -18.67 44.35 8.48
C CYS A 788 -19.67 43.18 8.52
N TYR A 789 -19.63 42.37 9.59
CA TYR A 789 -20.50 41.21 9.74
C TYR A 789 -21.96 41.60 9.95
N LEU A 790 -22.23 42.67 10.70
CA LEU A 790 -23.58 43.23 10.89
C LEU A 790 -24.15 43.79 9.59
N GLU A 791 -23.35 44.51 8.80
CA GLU A 791 -23.79 44.99 7.49
C GLU A 791 -24.03 43.82 6.53
N LEU A 792 -23.18 42.79 6.56
CA LEU A 792 -23.41 41.55 5.80
C LEU A 792 -24.71 40.87 6.22
N ALA A 793 -25.02 40.77 7.52
CA ALA A 793 -26.28 40.23 8.02
C ALA A 793 -27.50 41.00 7.50
N LYS A 794 -27.42 42.34 7.46
CA LYS A 794 -28.45 43.19 6.85
C LYS A 794 -28.60 42.92 5.35
N GLN A 795 -27.51 42.73 4.63
CA GLN A 795 -27.56 42.36 3.21
C GLN A 795 -28.17 40.97 2.99
N VAL A 796 -27.84 39.99 3.85
CA VAL A 796 -28.46 38.66 3.84
C VAL A 796 -29.97 38.77 4.03
N LYS A 797 -30.43 39.51 5.05
CA LYS A 797 -31.86 39.74 5.31
C LYS A 797 -32.59 40.41 4.14
N THR A 798 -31.96 41.40 3.52
CA THR A 798 -32.63 42.16 2.46
C THR A 798 -32.60 41.44 1.11
N LYS A 799 -31.55 40.69 0.81
CA LYS A 799 -31.33 40.10 -0.53
C LYS A 799 -31.64 38.61 -0.60
N LEU A 800 -31.47 37.85 0.48
CA LEU A 800 -31.63 36.39 0.46
C LEU A 800 -32.94 35.89 1.09
N SER A 801 -33.67 36.71 1.84
CA SER A 801 -34.96 36.30 2.41
C SER A 801 -36.04 35.99 1.36
N LYS A 802 -35.87 36.50 0.13
CA LYS A 802 -36.70 36.11 -1.03
C LYS A 802 -36.46 34.66 -1.49
N VAL A 803 -35.31 34.07 -1.14
CA VAL A 803 -34.95 32.69 -1.47
C VAL A 803 -35.67 31.72 -0.53
N ASP A 804 -35.61 31.99 0.77
CA ASP A 804 -36.33 31.23 1.82
C ASP A 804 -36.37 32.06 3.13
N PRO A 805 -37.48 32.03 3.91
CA PRO A 805 -37.57 32.71 5.21
C PRO A 805 -36.49 32.33 6.22
N TYR A 806 -35.82 31.18 6.03
CA TYR A 806 -34.64 30.81 6.79
C TYR A 806 -33.56 31.89 6.82
N PHE A 807 -33.36 32.65 5.73
CA PHE A 807 -32.32 33.68 5.69
C PHE A 807 -32.64 34.90 6.57
N ASP A 808 -33.92 35.18 6.86
CA ASP A 808 -34.30 36.17 7.88
C ASP A 808 -33.82 35.73 9.26
N LYS A 809 -34.11 34.47 9.60
CA LYS A 809 -33.70 33.85 10.87
C LYS A 809 -32.17 33.77 10.98
N LEU A 810 -31.48 33.42 9.89
CA LEU A 810 -30.02 33.36 9.86
C LEU A 810 -29.41 34.75 10.06
N ALA A 811 -29.95 35.79 9.40
CA ALA A 811 -29.49 37.16 9.60
C ALA A 811 -29.68 37.64 11.05
N GLU A 812 -30.80 37.30 11.69
CA GLU A 812 -31.03 37.59 13.12
C GLU A 812 -30.05 36.84 14.02
N ALA A 813 -29.75 35.58 13.69
CA ALA A 813 -28.73 34.80 14.40
C ALA A 813 -27.31 35.36 14.22
N MET A 814 -26.97 35.89 13.04
CA MET A 814 -25.70 36.59 12.79
C MET A 814 -25.56 37.84 13.66
N VAL A 815 -26.64 38.62 13.84
CA VAL A 815 -26.64 39.78 14.77
C VAL A 815 -26.48 39.30 16.21
N THR A 816 -27.26 38.29 16.61
CA THR A 816 -27.21 37.72 17.97
C THR A 816 -25.83 37.16 18.30
N TRP A 817 -25.15 36.56 17.31
CA TRP A 817 -23.78 36.09 17.43
C TRP A 817 -22.80 37.23 17.76
N ILE A 818 -22.89 38.37 17.06
CA ILE A 818 -22.04 39.53 17.35
C ILE A 818 -22.34 40.11 18.73
N GLU A 819 -23.61 40.21 19.12
CA GLU A 819 -23.98 40.67 20.47
C GLU A 819 -23.42 39.75 21.56
N ALA A 820 -23.52 38.43 21.36
CA ALA A 820 -22.95 37.44 22.29
C ALA A 820 -21.42 37.51 22.32
N TRP A 821 -20.79 37.71 21.16
CA TRP A 821 -19.34 37.84 21.04
C TRP A 821 -18.85 39.05 21.82
N ASP A 822 -19.47 40.21 21.59
CA ASP A 822 -19.09 41.45 22.25
C ASP A 822 -19.37 41.39 23.75
N GLU A 823 -20.49 40.81 24.20
CA GLU A 823 -20.76 40.64 25.64
C GLU A 823 -19.68 39.81 26.34
N LEU A 824 -19.24 38.70 25.74
CA LEU A 824 -18.22 37.84 26.34
C LEU A 824 -16.79 38.37 26.18
N ASN A 825 -16.54 39.27 25.24
CA ASN A 825 -15.19 39.70 24.86
C ASN A 825 -14.94 41.21 25.00
N SER A 826 -15.92 41.98 25.47
CA SER A 826 -15.73 43.38 25.84
C SER A 826 -14.70 43.48 26.97
N ALA A 827 -13.60 44.19 26.69
CA ALA A 827 -12.58 44.45 27.69
C ALA A 827 -13.14 45.35 28.80
N GLY A 828 -13.42 44.76 29.97
CA GLY A 828 -13.62 45.47 31.23
C GLY A 828 -15.07 45.68 31.67
N GLN A 829 -15.69 44.64 32.25
CA GLN A 829 -16.65 44.70 33.37
C GLN A 829 -17.18 43.29 33.66
N ASN A 830 -16.41 42.47 34.38
CA ASN A 830 -16.86 41.35 35.24
C ASN A 830 -15.66 40.48 35.67
N SER A 831 -14.57 41.12 36.09
CA SER A 831 -13.52 40.47 36.89
C SER A 831 -14.01 40.28 38.33
N GLU A 832 -15.14 39.61 38.54
CA GLU A 832 -15.61 39.21 39.86
C GLU A 832 -16.75 38.21 39.74
N LYS A 833 -16.38 36.93 39.65
CA LYS A 833 -17.06 35.73 40.18
C LYS A 833 -16.62 34.51 39.38
N LYS A 834 -15.49 33.92 39.77
CA LYS A 834 -15.24 32.49 39.55
C LYS A 834 -16.07 31.71 40.58
N PRO A 835 -17.06 30.88 40.20
CA PRO A 835 -17.52 29.83 41.08
C PRO A 835 -16.52 28.67 40.99
N ASN A 836 -15.95 28.31 42.14
CA ASN A 836 -15.22 27.07 42.33
C ASN A 836 -15.99 25.88 41.75
N ALA A 837 -15.41 25.18 40.77
CA ALA A 837 -15.78 23.81 40.45
C ALA A 837 -14.74 22.90 41.11
N ALA A 838 -15.18 22.25 42.19
CA ALA A 838 -14.44 21.29 42.97
C ALA A 838 -14.49 19.88 42.34
N ALA A 839 -13.36 19.19 42.41
CA ALA A 839 -13.20 17.75 42.68
C ALA A 839 -14.10 16.73 41.93
N LYS A 840 -13.58 16.14 40.84
CA LYS A 840 -13.01 14.77 40.77
C LYS A 840 -12.86 14.31 39.32
#